data_AF-A0A936B9E2-F1
#
_entry.id   AF-A0A936B9E2-F1
#
_cell.length_a   1.000
_cell.length_b   1.000
_cell.length_c   1.000
_cell.angle_alpha   90.00
_cell.angle_beta   90.00
_cell.angle_gamma   90.00
#
_symmetry.space_group_name_H-M   'P 1'
#
loop_
_entity.id
_entity.type
_entity.pdbx_description
1 polymer ?
#
loop_
_entity_poly.entity_id
_entity_poly.type
_entity_poly.pdbx_seq_one_letter_code
_entity_poly.pdbx_strand_id
1 'polypeptide(L)'
;MGLDWHTEEEETVWPKREGRRPLWLPPRPWGGGLGLVFLLLAAVGLGRWWENYTAAQEQQATAAVEASYHLLARATTQRDIELLRLVLSGRDSGWSYEQQSHLLSGQLLQRPFSGWVPLPSQEQVAVSLSGNWQAAEVSLTQSYHLSYETSPAIALRQQVFFERSSDGRWLYAPPPADFWGDQQTLASPSLTTTYPARDEALVRDLHGVVEEAFGRYCAELGRLCPPNAHIDLHLTSNPASLPQLFNGRRAYAPSFRVELPTPSLIGQPVDEASQRALYGQYAAYVLVAVNREWVIGRRMFAEPLDAVLMEAQLRQLGLPPQLPPAGSLVPAFYDELLAYEAVWSVVSLSDEVQMTSRARQLLDFLAPLTAAHTPLDLQRLLTQPSFTAWLEQSTGLALWQIERAWERHVYEQTAVSARPTAPNYPSQVVGLLCTQSNQAVQYVTISHWDAPQWSASNTLGSAARYQFSHLALPADDGFVWQQMPLDPAENSWYSLLVYDDGQGFHLFDASNWRTPLAYTGWAHPSGRPLVMTSPDPELGFTQYHLLDPANCTAEGCPLTPSRGLPIWSPTGEYTLLTSFQGLHLGDGLGQRLARLESGTLPFWLADDWYGYLRPLRLINEGGVMLSETAVVLARLDGQGAGREEVLTAADILAAVPPLSLPEPLRYRTAQPLLDTLVVHPPTGTLYLRLHLHNQPETYIIAYQPATRRGELLFSTTAAPGRLAISPSGRWLTLTAFAPTSEGHRAHLYALDLAEGRTYRYTAELGREADTANWQADWSADEQWLIFTDEQSAHLVAPRQNYHQRLFHDYLTCGQAAWLNQ
;
A
#
# COMPACT_ATOMS: atom_id res chain seq x y z
N MET A 1 -17.95 60.54 -25.41
CA MET A 1 -18.46 60.83 -24.05
C MET A 1 -17.24 61.07 -23.18
N GLY A 2 -16.90 62.33 -22.98
CA GLY A 2 -15.83 62.76 -22.07
C GLY A 2 -16.46 63.20 -20.75
N LEU A 3 -15.79 62.87 -19.65
CA LEU A 3 -16.10 63.34 -18.31
C LEU A 3 -14.86 64.06 -17.79
N ASP A 4 -14.87 65.37 -17.96
CA ASP A 4 -13.97 66.32 -17.28
C ASP A 4 -14.41 66.45 -15.82
N TRP A 5 -13.45 66.34 -14.90
CA TRP A 5 -13.61 66.78 -13.52
C TRP A 5 -12.62 67.91 -13.25
N HIS A 6 -13.17 69.09 -13.02
CA HIS A 6 -12.49 70.22 -12.38
C HIS A 6 -12.49 70.03 -10.86
N THR A 7 -11.39 70.38 -10.20
CA THR A 7 -11.42 70.76 -8.78
C THR A 7 -10.98 72.21 -8.68
N GLU A 8 -11.93 73.05 -8.26
CA GLU A 8 -11.71 74.42 -7.80
C GLU A 8 -11.15 74.37 -6.36
N GLU A 9 -10.16 75.23 -6.15
CA GLU A 9 -9.87 76.01 -4.93
C GLU A 9 -9.60 75.26 -3.61
N GLU A 10 -8.37 75.41 -3.08
CA GLU A 10 -8.09 76.43 -2.04
C GLU A 10 -6.61 76.36 -1.64
N GLU A 11 -5.81 77.30 -2.15
CA GLU A 11 -4.52 77.65 -1.57
C GLU A 11 -4.73 78.23 -0.16
N THR A 12 -4.59 77.40 0.87
CA THR A 12 -4.43 77.88 2.24
C THR A 12 -3.01 78.44 2.41
N VAL A 13 -2.86 79.69 1.96
CA VAL A 13 -1.77 80.58 2.33
C VAL A 13 -1.79 80.74 3.85
N TRP A 14 -0.79 80.17 4.52
CA TRP A 14 -0.56 80.38 5.95
C TRP A 14 -0.44 81.89 6.24
N PRO A 15 -1.14 82.43 7.26
CA PRO A 15 -1.03 83.84 7.61
C PRO A 15 0.39 84.14 8.09
N LYS A 16 1.10 84.98 7.33
CA LYS A 16 2.29 85.68 7.80
C LYS A 16 1.93 86.41 9.10
N ARG A 17 2.40 85.89 10.23
CA ARG A 17 2.37 86.63 11.50
C ARG A 17 3.19 87.91 11.31
N GLU A 18 2.49 89.04 11.28
CA GLU A 18 3.07 90.37 11.47
C GLU A 18 3.60 90.48 12.91
N GLY A 19 4.81 89.98 13.12
CA GLY A 19 5.61 90.27 14.30
C GLY A 19 6.12 91.70 14.21
N ARG A 20 5.56 92.57 15.05
CA ARG A 20 5.96 93.97 15.29
C ARG A 20 7.48 94.17 15.21
N ARG A 21 7.92 95.17 14.43
CA ARG A 21 9.28 95.71 14.45
C ARG A 21 9.64 96.16 15.88
N PRO A 22 10.66 95.60 16.55
CA PRO A 22 11.26 96.28 17.68
C PRO A 22 12.04 97.48 17.16
N LEU A 23 11.75 98.66 17.72
CA LEU A 23 12.51 99.89 17.54
C LEU A 23 13.98 99.64 17.89
N TRP A 24 14.86 99.82 16.90
CA TRP A 24 16.32 99.83 17.12
C TRP A 24 16.69 101.07 17.93
N LEU A 25 17.02 100.87 19.21
CA LEU A 25 17.82 101.81 20.01
C LEU A 25 19.30 101.41 19.87
N PRO A 26 20.24 102.36 19.69
CA PRO A 26 21.65 102.03 19.59
C PRO A 26 22.23 101.77 20.99
N PRO A 27 22.96 100.67 21.24
CA PRO A 27 23.79 100.55 22.42
C PRO A 27 25.27 100.83 22.11
N ARG A 28 25.85 101.57 23.05
CA ARG A 28 27.26 101.95 23.19
C ARG A 28 28.20 100.73 23.29
N PRO A 29 29.48 100.87 22.91
CA PRO A 29 30.42 99.76 22.81
C PRO A 29 31.22 99.56 24.11
N TRP A 30 30.69 98.84 25.10
CA TRP A 30 31.45 98.40 26.29
C TRP A 30 31.23 96.90 26.55
N GLY A 31 32.28 96.06 26.36
CA GLY A 31 32.37 94.72 26.97
C GLY A 31 32.56 93.50 26.04
N GLY A 32 33.64 93.44 25.26
CA GLY A 32 33.99 92.33 24.34
C GLY A 32 34.30 90.94 24.94
N GLY A 33 33.94 90.68 26.21
CA GLY A 33 34.06 89.34 26.83
C GLY A 33 32.81 88.47 26.71
N LEU A 34 31.61 89.06 26.65
CA LEU A 34 30.34 88.33 26.61
C LEU A 34 30.00 87.76 25.22
N GLY A 35 30.46 88.40 24.14
CA GLY A 35 30.23 87.93 22.76
C GLY A 35 30.97 86.63 22.43
N LEU A 36 32.19 86.45 22.96
CA LEU A 36 32.95 85.21 22.78
C LEU A 36 32.33 84.05 23.55
N VAL A 37 31.84 84.30 24.78
CA VAL A 37 31.11 83.31 25.58
C VAL A 37 29.80 82.93 24.91
N PHE A 38 29.07 83.89 24.33
CA PHE A 38 27.83 83.62 23.58
C PHE A 38 28.09 82.81 22.30
N LEU A 39 29.18 83.10 21.57
CA LEU A 39 29.60 82.32 20.40
C LEU A 39 30.04 80.90 20.76
N LEU A 40 30.77 80.72 21.86
CA LEU A 40 31.17 79.40 22.35
C LEU A 40 29.96 78.59 22.84
N LEU A 41 29.02 79.22 23.55
CA LEU A 41 27.76 78.59 23.96
C LEU A 41 26.87 78.26 22.76
N ALA A 42 26.84 79.12 21.73
CA ALA A 42 26.13 78.85 20.49
C ALA A 42 26.79 77.70 19.70
N ALA A 43 28.12 77.63 19.64
CA ALA A 43 28.84 76.54 18.98
C ALA A 43 28.67 75.19 19.71
N VAL A 44 28.74 75.18 21.04
CA VAL A 44 28.44 73.99 21.87
C VAL A 44 26.96 73.61 21.74
N GLY A 45 26.06 74.60 21.69
CA GLY A 45 24.64 74.39 21.45
C GLY A 45 24.35 73.82 20.07
N LEU A 46 25.01 74.32 19.02
CA LEU A 46 24.90 73.80 17.64
C LEU A 46 25.48 72.40 17.52
N GLY A 47 26.62 72.13 18.18
CA GLY A 47 27.24 70.81 18.24
C GLY A 47 26.32 69.79 18.91
N ARG A 48 25.79 70.11 20.09
CA ARG A 48 24.80 69.25 20.77
C ARG A 48 23.49 69.11 19.99
N TRP A 49 23.03 70.17 19.33
CA TRP A 49 21.85 70.10 18.47
C TRP A 49 22.12 69.21 17.26
N TRP A 50 23.30 69.29 16.65
CA TRP A 50 23.70 68.44 15.54
C TRP A 50 23.83 66.98 15.97
N GLU A 51 24.49 66.68 17.09
CA GLU A 51 24.59 65.34 17.68
C GLU A 51 23.20 64.75 17.97
N ASN A 52 22.30 65.53 18.60
CA ASN A 52 20.94 65.10 18.87
C ASN A 52 20.11 64.94 17.58
N TYR A 53 20.32 65.80 16.58
CA TYR A 53 19.65 65.72 15.29
C TYR A 53 20.10 64.47 14.53
N THR A 54 21.41 64.18 14.51
CA THR A 54 21.94 62.98 13.88
C THR A 54 21.50 61.71 14.60
N ALA A 55 21.53 61.68 15.93
CA ALA A 55 21.06 60.54 16.72
C ALA A 55 19.55 60.31 16.54
N ALA A 56 18.74 61.37 16.50
CA ALA A 56 17.31 61.26 16.26
C ALA A 56 16.98 60.77 14.83
N GLN A 57 17.72 61.25 13.82
CA GLN A 57 17.56 60.79 12.44
C GLN A 57 18.03 59.34 12.26
N GLU A 58 19.12 58.95 12.90
CA GLU A 58 19.63 57.57 12.92
C GLU A 58 18.62 56.63 13.58
N GLN A 59 18.05 57.02 14.73
CA GLN A 59 17.01 56.25 15.40
C GLN A 59 15.73 56.14 14.56
N GLN A 60 15.32 57.22 13.89
CA GLN A 60 14.17 57.21 12.98
C GLN A 60 14.40 56.33 11.76
N ALA A 61 15.60 56.40 11.15
CA ALA A 61 15.97 55.57 10.01
C ALA A 61 16.03 54.09 10.41
N THR A 62 16.61 53.78 11.57
CA THR A 62 16.66 52.43 12.14
C THR A 62 15.26 51.86 12.34
N ALA A 63 14.38 52.59 13.03
CA ALA A 63 13.00 52.16 13.25
C ALA A 63 12.22 51.96 11.95
N ALA A 64 12.49 52.78 10.92
CA ALA A 64 11.86 52.63 9.60
C ALA A 64 12.37 51.38 8.85
N VAL A 65 13.66 51.06 8.96
CA VAL A 65 14.24 49.82 8.41
C VAL A 65 13.67 48.60 9.13
N GLU A 66 13.57 48.62 10.46
CA GLU A 66 12.94 47.57 11.26
C GLU A 66 11.49 47.34 10.84
N ALA A 67 10.72 48.41 10.64
CA ALA A 67 9.34 48.32 10.15
C ALA A 67 9.25 47.64 8.76
N SER A 68 10.13 48.02 7.82
CA SER A 68 10.21 47.37 6.51
C SER A 68 10.62 45.91 6.60
N TYR A 69 11.52 45.56 7.53
CA TYR A 69 11.87 44.17 7.81
C TYR A 69 10.69 43.37 8.36
N HIS A 70 9.91 43.91 9.30
CA HIS A 70 8.72 43.23 9.81
C HIS A 70 7.67 42.96 8.73
N LEU A 71 7.53 43.87 7.75
CA LEU A 71 6.68 43.62 6.57
C LEU A 71 7.23 42.47 5.71
N LEU A 72 8.54 42.41 5.48
CA LEU A 72 9.20 41.30 4.77
C LEU A 72 9.03 39.95 5.51
N ALA A 73 9.23 39.94 6.83
CA ALA A 73 9.06 38.75 7.66
C ALA A 73 7.60 38.27 7.66
N ARG A 74 6.64 39.21 7.70
CA ARG A 74 5.21 38.91 7.57
C ARG A 74 4.88 38.34 6.19
N ALA A 75 5.37 38.96 5.11
CA ALA A 75 5.20 38.44 3.76
C ALA A 75 5.71 36.99 3.65
N THR A 76 6.89 36.73 4.23
CA THR A 76 7.50 35.38 4.27
C THR A 76 6.63 34.38 5.02
N THR A 77 6.18 34.73 6.22
CA THR A 77 5.37 33.84 7.08
C THR A 77 4.01 33.53 6.46
N GLN A 78 3.40 34.52 5.79
CA GLN A 78 2.09 34.40 5.15
C GLN A 78 2.17 33.89 3.71
N ARG A 79 3.39 33.74 3.16
CA ARG A 79 3.65 33.48 1.72
C ARG A 79 2.90 34.44 0.80
N ASP A 80 2.80 35.72 1.21
CA ASP A 80 2.05 36.76 0.50
C ASP A 80 2.95 37.49 -0.50
N ILE A 81 2.80 37.15 -1.79
CA ILE A 81 3.60 37.71 -2.87
C ILE A 81 3.31 39.19 -3.13
N GLU A 82 2.09 39.66 -2.89
CA GLU A 82 1.73 41.06 -3.09
C GLU A 82 2.35 41.92 -1.99
N LEU A 83 2.34 41.44 -0.75
CA LEU A 83 3.04 42.11 0.34
C LEU A 83 4.56 42.16 0.11
N LEU A 84 5.15 41.09 -0.43
CA LEU A 84 6.57 41.10 -0.81
C LEU A 84 6.86 42.14 -1.89
N ARG A 85 6.03 42.23 -2.93
CA ARG A 85 6.22 43.20 -4.02
C ARG A 85 6.21 44.65 -3.54
N LEU A 86 5.45 44.96 -2.49
CA LEU A 86 5.43 46.30 -1.88
C LEU A 86 6.73 46.68 -1.18
N VAL A 87 7.51 45.70 -0.72
CA VAL A 87 8.78 45.94 -0.02
C VAL A 87 10.01 45.72 -0.91
N LEU A 88 9.87 45.19 -2.13
CA LEU A 88 11.01 45.01 -3.05
C LEU A 88 11.44 46.35 -3.68
N SER A 89 12.75 46.55 -3.79
CA SER A 89 13.33 47.76 -4.42
C SER A 89 13.07 47.87 -5.91
N GLY A 90 12.95 46.74 -6.62
CA GLY A 90 12.77 46.69 -8.08
C GLY A 90 13.95 47.20 -8.91
N ARG A 91 15.09 47.57 -8.27
CA ARG A 91 16.30 48.08 -8.94
C ARG A 91 16.94 47.03 -9.85
N ASP A 92 16.90 45.77 -9.42
CA ASP A 92 17.35 44.61 -10.18
C ASP A 92 16.15 43.67 -10.36
N SER A 93 15.65 43.59 -11.59
CA SER A 93 14.46 42.78 -11.92
C SER A 93 14.74 41.28 -11.83
N GLY A 94 15.96 40.84 -12.15
CA GLY A 94 16.37 39.44 -12.05
C GLY A 94 16.43 39.01 -10.59
N TRP A 95 17.11 39.78 -9.75
CA TRP A 95 17.16 39.52 -8.31
C TRP A 95 15.76 39.55 -7.67
N SER A 96 14.92 40.53 -8.03
CA SER A 96 13.55 40.66 -7.50
C SER A 96 12.64 39.49 -7.89
N TYR A 97 12.85 38.93 -9.09
CA TYR A 97 12.16 37.72 -9.53
C TYR A 97 12.56 36.50 -8.69
N GLU A 98 13.86 36.33 -8.44
CA GLU A 98 14.36 35.23 -7.60
C GLU A 98 13.82 35.32 -6.17
N GLN A 99 13.75 36.51 -5.56
CA GLN A 99 13.15 36.66 -4.23
C GLN A 99 11.66 36.25 -4.20
N GLN A 100 10.90 36.55 -5.25
CA GLN A 100 9.51 36.09 -5.37
C GLN A 100 9.41 34.57 -5.51
N SER A 101 10.30 33.96 -6.31
CA SER A 101 10.42 32.50 -6.42
C SER A 101 10.71 31.86 -5.06
N HIS A 102 11.67 32.42 -4.31
CA HIS A 102 12.03 31.95 -2.97
C HIS A 102 10.91 32.12 -1.96
N LEU A 103 10.06 33.13 -2.09
CA LEU A 103 8.87 33.24 -1.25
C LEU A 103 7.91 32.07 -1.46
N LEU A 104 7.62 31.75 -2.73
CA LEU A 104 6.68 30.69 -3.10
C LEU A 104 7.20 29.31 -2.68
N SER A 105 8.51 29.09 -2.71
CA SER A 105 9.15 27.87 -2.22
C SER A 105 9.40 27.85 -0.69
N GLY A 106 9.09 28.93 0.03
CA GLY A 106 9.34 29.05 1.47
C GLY A 106 10.81 29.21 1.86
N GLN A 107 11.66 29.68 0.95
CA GLN A 107 13.12 29.79 1.05
C GLN A 107 13.63 31.24 1.23
N LEU A 108 12.74 32.24 1.29
CA LEU A 108 13.15 33.65 1.31
C LEU A 108 14.03 34.01 2.52
N LEU A 109 13.49 33.90 3.74
CA LEU A 109 14.25 34.07 4.99
C LEU A 109 14.57 32.73 5.68
N GLN A 110 13.77 31.71 5.42
CA GLN A 110 13.99 30.38 5.96
C GLN A 110 14.92 29.56 5.04
N ARG A 111 15.61 28.58 5.62
CA ARG A 111 16.52 27.66 4.91
C ARG A 111 15.99 26.25 5.16
N PRO A 112 15.03 25.79 4.36
CA PRO A 112 14.37 24.50 4.56
C PRO A 112 15.26 23.36 4.04
N PHE A 113 16.46 23.24 4.59
CA PHE A 113 17.27 22.04 4.37
C PHE A 113 16.48 20.82 4.81
N SER A 114 16.76 19.68 4.18
CA SER A 114 16.11 18.44 4.60
C SER A 114 16.40 18.14 6.07
N GLY A 115 15.33 17.93 6.82
CA GLY A 115 15.35 17.71 8.25
C GLY A 115 15.64 18.95 9.11
N TRP A 116 15.72 20.15 8.54
CA TRP A 116 15.83 21.39 9.33
C TRP A 116 14.44 22.00 9.52
N VAL A 117 14.03 22.12 10.77
CA VAL A 117 12.75 22.72 11.15
C VAL A 117 13.03 24.13 11.71
N PRO A 118 12.54 25.21 11.08
CA PRO A 118 12.77 26.56 11.58
C PRO A 118 12.08 26.76 12.92
N LEU A 119 12.82 27.29 13.90
CA LEU A 119 12.25 27.75 15.15
C LEU A 119 11.75 29.20 14.99
N PRO A 120 10.74 29.64 15.76
CA PRO A 120 10.33 31.05 15.76
C PRO A 120 11.55 31.94 16.01
N SER A 121 11.86 32.83 15.07
CA SER A 121 12.95 33.79 15.23
C SER A 121 12.66 34.69 16.43
N GLN A 122 13.67 34.96 17.26
CA GLN A 122 13.57 36.07 18.21
C GLN A 122 13.47 37.38 17.41
N GLU A 123 12.54 38.27 17.78
CA GLU A 123 12.18 39.47 17.00
C GLU A 123 13.28 40.54 16.95
N GLN A 124 14.42 40.34 17.63
CA GLN A 124 15.50 41.31 17.68
C GLN A 124 16.39 41.20 16.44
N VAL A 125 16.38 42.26 15.62
CA VAL A 125 17.29 42.44 14.49
C VAL A 125 18.33 43.51 14.82
N ALA A 126 19.55 43.36 14.30
CA ALA A 126 20.58 44.38 14.39
C ALA A 126 20.63 45.17 13.07
N VAL A 127 20.37 46.47 13.12
CA VAL A 127 20.41 47.36 11.95
C VAL A 127 21.70 48.16 11.95
N SER A 128 22.41 48.16 10.82
CA SER A 128 23.57 49.00 10.56
C SER A 128 23.28 49.91 9.36
N LEU A 129 23.34 51.22 9.56
CA LEU A 129 23.09 52.21 8.51
C LEU A 129 24.39 52.64 7.84
N SER A 130 24.35 52.88 6.53
CA SER A 130 25.45 53.52 5.81
C SER A 130 25.68 54.96 6.30
N GLY A 131 26.90 55.50 6.17
CA GLY A 131 27.21 56.85 6.66
C GLY A 131 26.39 58.00 6.05
N ASN A 132 25.68 57.75 4.94
CA ASN A 132 24.76 58.67 4.29
C ASN A 132 23.26 58.30 4.47
N TRP A 133 22.97 57.25 5.26
CA TRP A 133 21.63 56.71 5.53
C TRP A 133 20.80 56.42 4.28
N GLN A 134 21.44 55.95 3.22
CA GLN A 134 20.79 55.51 1.98
C GLN A 134 20.72 53.98 1.84
N ALA A 135 21.55 53.26 2.58
CA ALA A 135 21.55 51.81 2.65
C ALA A 135 21.55 51.37 4.12
N ALA A 136 20.97 50.21 4.36
CA ALA A 136 20.95 49.57 5.66
C ALA A 136 21.25 48.08 5.50
N GLU A 137 22.08 47.55 6.38
CA GLU A 137 22.28 46.13 6.56
C GLU A 137 21.53 45.70 7.81
N VAL A 138 20.69 44.67 7.67
CA VAL A 138 19.97 44.06 8.79
C VAL A 138 20.51 42.67 9.00
N SER A 139 21.07 42.43 10.18
CA SER A 139 21.53 41.11 10.60
C SER A 139 20.51 40.45 11.51
N LEU A 140 20.12 39.22 11.16
CA LEU A 140 19.16 38.41 11.90
C LEU A 140 19.75 37.03 12.17
N THR A 141 19.39 36.43 13.30
CA THR A 141 19.82 35.07 13.65
C THR A 141 18.63 34.14 13.61
N GLN A 142 18.60 33.24 12.63
CA GLN A 142 17.54 32.26 12.46
C GLN A 142 17.98 30.92 13.05
N SER A 143 17.19 30.39 13.98
CA SER A 143 17.46 29.11 14.63
C SER A 143 16.68 27.96 13.99
N TYR A 144 17.23 26.75 14.02
CA TYR A 144 16.65 25.54 13.48
C TYR A 144 16.83 24.35 14.43
N HIS A 145 15.85 23.45 14.44
CA HIS A 145 15.95 22.13 15.05
C HIS A 145 16.22 21.08 13.96
N LEU A 146 17.11 20.13 14.22
CA LEU A 146 17.41 19.02 13.31
C LEU A 146 16.48 17.85 13.61
N SER A 147 15.59 17.48 12.70
CA SER A 147 14.59 16.42 12.92
C SER A 147 15.15 15.01 13.03
N TYR A 148 16.41 14.81 12.65
CA TYR A 148 17.10 13.52 12.63
C TYR A 148 18.09 13.33 13.79
N GLU A 149 18.26 14.34 14.65
CA GLU A 149 19.12 14.27 15.83
C GLU A 149 18.43 14.90 17.04
N THR A 150 18.78 14.44 18.24
CA THR A 150 18.36 15.09 19.50
C THR A 150 19.28 16.24 19.92
N SER A 151 20.03 16.81 18.96
CA SER A 151 21.04 17.85 19.17
C SER A 151 20.42 19.21 19.54
N PRO A 152 21.16 20.11 20.22
CA PRO A 152 20.69 21.47 20.47
C PRO A 152 20.38 22.21 19.16
N ALA A 153 19.51 23.22 19.25
CA ALA A 153 19.18 24.06 18.09
C ALA A 153 20.44 24.70 17.50
N ILE A 154 20.53 24.70 16.17
CA ILE A 154 21.58 25.40 15.42
C ILE A 154 21.09 26.79 15.00
N ALA A 155 21.99 27.71 14.72
CA ALA A 155 21.64 29.07 14.33
C ALA A 155 22.53 29.61 13.21
N LEU A 156 21.88 30.27 12.25
CA LEU A 156 22.53 30.95 11.14
C LEU A 156 22.28 32.45 11.23
N ARG A 157 23.35 33.23 11.15
CA ARG A 157 23.30 34.69 11.01
C ARG A 157 23.15 35.05 9.54
N GLN A 158 22.02 35.61 9.18
CA GLN A 158 21.74 36.11 7.83
C GLN A 158 21.88 37.62 7.77
N GLN A 159 22.18 38.12 6.58
CA GLN A 159 22.29 39.55 6.28
C GLN A 159 21.31 39.87 5.14
N VAL A 160 20.41 40.82 5.38
CA VAL A 160 19.48 41.34 4.37
C VAL A 160 19.69 42.84 4.23
N PHE A 161 19.55 43.35 3.00
CA PHE A 161 19.91 44.72 2.66
C PHE A 161 18.66 45.52 2.31
N PHE A 162 18.62 46.76 2.79
CA PHE A 162 17.59 47.71 2.45
C PHE A 162 18.21 48.96 1.85
N GLU A 163 17.51 49.56 0.91
CA GLU A 163 17.88 50.84 0.32
C GLU A 163 16.72 51.80 0.40
N ARG A 164 17.08 53.08 0.52
CA ARG A 164 16.11 54.16 0.58
C ARG A 164 15.71 54.57 -0.83
N SER A 165 14.41 54.46 -1.14
CA SER A 165 13.84 54.92 -2.41
C SER A 165 13.74 56.45 -2.47
N SER A 166 13.47 56.97 -3.67
CA SER A 166 13.33 58.42 -3.91
C SER A 166 12.16 59.07 -3.14
N ASP A 167 11.13 58.30 -2.80
CA ASP A 167 10.00 58.73 -1.97
C ASP A 167 10.24 58.51 -0.46
N GLY A 168 11.45 58.10 -0.08
CA GLY A 168 11.91 58.00 1.29
C GLY A 168 11.58 56.69 2.02
N ARG A 169 10.99 55.69 1.34
CA ARG A 169 10.72 54.35 1.90
C ARG A 169 11.98 53.49 1.91
N TRP A 170 12.05 52.53 2.84
CA TRP A 170 13.11 51.52 2.87
C TRP A 170 12.62 50.25 2.19
N LEU A 171 13.32 49.82 1.13
CA LEU A 171 12.94 48.68 0.29
C LEU A 171 14.04 47.61 0.31
N TYR A 172 13.64 46.34 0.37
CA TYR A 172 14.50 45.17 0.30
C TYR A 172 15.24 45.14 -1.04
N ALA A 173 16.56 45.12 -0.98
CA ALA A 173 17.46 45.34 -2.10
C ALA A 173 18.56 44.26 -2.17
N PRO A 174 19.17 44.04 -3.35
CA PRO A 174 20.34 43.18 -3.44
C PRO A 174 21.51 43.77 -2.64
N PRO A 175 22.44 42.92 -2.15
CA PRO A 175 23.66 43.39 -1.51
C PRO A 175 24.46 44.35 -2.42
N PRO A 176 25.22 45.30 -1.83
CA PRO A 176 26.15 46.15 -2.58
C PRO A 176 27.13 45.33 -3.43
N ALA A 177 27.58 45.87 -4.58
CA ALA A 177 28.43 45.12 -5.51
C ALA A 177 29.78 44.69 -4.91
N ASP A 178 30.34 45.50 -4.02
CA ASP A 178 31.59 45.28 -3.29
C ASP A 178 31.44 44.33 -2.09
N PHE A 179 30.21 44.02 -1.67
CA PHE A 179 29.93 43.17 -0.50
C PHE A 179 30.57 41.78 -0.60
N TRP A 180 30.57 41.19 -1.80
CA TRP A 180 31.08 39.85 -2.05
C TRP A 180 32.60 39.82 -2.25
N GLY A 181 33.19 40.92 -2.71
CA GLY A 181 34.59 40.99 -3.14
C GLY A 181 34.86 40.23 -4.45
N ASP A 182 36.14 40.16 -4.82
CA ASP A 182 36.59 39.46 -6.03
C ASP A 182 36.43 37.94 -5.90
N GLN A 183 36.32 37.23 -7.02
CA GLN A 183 36.33 35.77 -7.03
C GLN A 183 37.75 35.25 -6.73
N GLN A 184 37.82 34.24 -5.85
CA GLN A 184 39.03 33.55 -5.45
C GLN A 184 38.89 32.05 -5.72
N THR A 185 40.03 31.36 -5.76
CA THR A 185 40.08 29.91 -5.97
C THR A 185 40.98 29.26 -4.93
N LEU A 186 40.50 28.19 -4.31
CA LEU A 186 41.24 27.31 -3.42
C LEU A 186 41.28 25.92 -4.05
N ALA A 187 42.48 25.34 -4.22
CA ALA A 187 42.66 24.06 -4.90
C ALA A 187 43.42 23.07 -4.01
N SER A 188 42.94 21.83 -4.01
CA SER A 188 43.57 20.63 -3.48
C SER A 188 43.60 19.54 -4.56
N PRO A 189 44.22 18.36 -4.34
CA PRO A 189 44.34 17.34 -5.37
C PRO A 189 43.00 16.89 -5.98
N SER A 190 41.96 16.78 -5.16
CA SER A 190 40.65 16.26 -5.58
C SER A 190 39.55 17.31 -5.67
N LEU A 191 39.78 18.56 -5.23
CA LEU A 191 38.77 19.59 -5.17
C LEU A 191 39.35 20.96 -5.57
N THR A 192 38.72 21.63 -6.52
CA THR A 192 38.90 23.06 -6.74
C THR A 192 37.63 23.77 -6.29
N THR A 193 37.75 24.79 -5.46
CA THR A 193 36.62 25.61 -5.01
C THR A 193 36.82 27.05 -5.46
N THR A 194 35.87 27.56 -6.25
CA THR A 194 35.81 28.97 -6.64
C THR A 194 34.75 29.67 -5.81
N TYR A 195 35.06 30.82 -5.22
CA TYR A 195 34.19 31.48 -4.23
C TYR A 195 34.46 33.00 -4.14
N PRO A 196 33.49 33.81 -3.66
CA PRO A 196 33.71 35.23 -3.39
C PRO A 196 34.66 35.46 -2.20
N ALA A 197 35.59 36.41 -2.30
CA ALA A 197 36.61 36.71 -1.28
C ALA A 197 36.04 36.90 0.14
N ARG A 198 34.80 37.39 0.26
CA ARG A 198 34.09 37.50 1.55
C ARG A 198 34.09 36.20 2.35
N ASP A 199 33.95 35.06 1.68
CA ASP A 199 33.74 33.77 2.32
C ASP A 199 35.05 32.99 2.51
N GLU A 200 36.23 33.58 2.31
CA GLU A 200 37.54 32.88 2.36
C GLU A 200 37.71 32.00 3.61
N ALA A 201 37.42 32.53 4.80
CA ALA A 201 37.54 31.77 6.04
C ALA A 201 36.56 30.59 6.10
N LEU A 202 35.30 30.81 5.73
CA LEU A 202 34.26 29.77 5.75
C LEU A 202 34.52 28.70 4.69
N VAL A 203 35.02 29.11 3.52
CA VAL A 203 35.30 28.21 2.40
C VAL A 203 36.52 27.36 2.68
N ARG A 204 37.53 27.87 3.39
CA ARG A 204 38.69 27.05 3.78
C ARG A 204 38.29 25.86 4.63
N ASP A 205 37.42 26.08 5.62
CA ASP A 205 36.93 25.02 6.49
C ASP A 205 35.97 24.07 5.74
N LEU A 206 35.04 24.63 4.95
CA LEU A 206 34.13 23.86 4.11
C LEU A 206 34.88 22.97 3.10
N HIS A 207 35.92 23.50 2.47
CA HIS A 207 36.76 22.79 1.50
C HIS A 207 37.38 21.55 2.14
N GLY A 208 37.92 21.67 3.36
CA GLY A 208 38.44 20.54 4.11
C GLY A 208 37.38 19.47 4.41
N VAL A 209 36.17 19.88 4.82
CA VAL A 209 35.06 18.95 5.10
C VAL A 209 34.61 18.21 3.83
N VAL A 210 34.48 18.93 2.70
CA VAL A 210 34.11 18.32 1.42
C VAL A 210 35.19 17.37 0.92
N GLU A 211 36.47 17.75 1.03
CA GLU A 211 37.60 16.92 0.63
C GLU A 211 37.68 15.64 1.47
N GLU A 212 37.50 15.73 2.79
CA GLU A 212 37.48 14.56 3.68
C GLU A 212 36.30 13.63 3.38
N ALA A 213 35.09 14.18 3.23
CA ALA A 213 33.90 13.42 2.88
C ALA A 213 34.07 12.72 1.51
N PHE A 214 34.63 13.43 0.54
CA PHE A 214 34.92 12.90 -0.78
C PHE A 214 35.99 11.79 -0.74
N GLY A 215 37.06 11.97 0.04
CA GLY A 215 38.09 10.96 0.23
C GLY A 215 37.54 9.67 0.86
N ARG A 216 36.69 9.79 1.89
CA ARG A 216 35.99 8.64 2.51
C ARG A 216 35.08 7.93 1.51
N TYR A 217 34.28 8.70 0.77
CA TYR A 217 33.40 8.16 -0.26
C TYR A 217 34.18 7.45 -1.39
N CYS A 218 35.32 7.99 -1.83
CA CYS A 218 36.19 7.34 -2.79
C CYS A 218 36.86 6.06 -2.25
N ALA A 219 37.17 6.01 -0.96
CA ALA A 219 37.65 4.80 -0.32
C ALA A 219 36.60 3.67 -0.36
N GLU A 220 35.32 4.00 -0.17
CA GLU A 220 34.19 3.06 -0.32
C GLU A 220 33.98 2.62 -1.77
N LEU A 221 34.08 3.56 -2.73
CA LEU A 221 33.97 3.25 -4.17
C LEU A 221 35.11 2.36 -4.69
N GLY A 222 36.28 2.38 -4.04
CA GLY A 222 37.45 1.63 -4.45
C GLY A 222 37.86 1.94 -5.88
N ARG A 223 37.89 0.91 -6.75
CA ARG A 223 38.31 1.04 -8.16
C ARG A 223 37.38 1.89 -9.03
N LEU A 224 36.16 2.18 -8.56
CA LEU A 224 35.22 3.02 -9.29
C LEU A 224 35.51 4.51 -9.12
N CYS A 225 36.22 4.92 -8.07
CA CYS A 225 36.70 6.29 -7.98
C CYS A 225 37.85 6.48 -9.00
N PRO A 226 37.70 7.36 -10.00
CA PRO A 226 38.74 7.57 -10.99
C PRO A 226 40.07 8.00 -10.33
N PRO A 227 41.24 7.54 -10.82
CA PRO A 227 42.53 7.90 -10.22
C PRO A 227 42.84 9.40 -10.29
N ASN A 228 42.19 10.13 -11.21
CA ASN A 228 42.26 11.59 -11.36
C ASN A 228 40.90 12.24 -11.07
N ALA A 229 40.13 11.66 -10.15
CA ALA A 229 38.85 12.20 -9.73
C ALA A 229 39.04 13.62 -9.17
N HIS A 230 38.36 14.59 -9.79
CA HIS A 230 38.47 15.99 -9.42
C HIS A 230 37.11 16.68 -9.51
N ILE A 231 36.77 17.48 -8.51
CA ILE A 231 35.51 18.20 -8.40
C ILE A 231 35.78 19.71 -8.55
N ASP A 232 35.04 20.39 -9.43
CA ASP A 232 35.01 21.85 -9.51
C ASP A 232 33.77 22.38 -8.78
N LEU A 233 33.95 22.83 -7.54
CA LEU A 233 32.89 23.42 -6.72
C LEU A 233 32.85 24.94 -6.91
N HIS A 234 31.77 25.45 -7.48
CA HIS A 234 31.57 26.89 -7.71
C HIS A 234 30.55 27.45 -6.73
N LEU A 235 31.02 28.22 -5.74
CA LEU A 235 30.20 28.90 -4.74
C LEU A 235 29.79 30.29 -5.24
N THR A 236 28.54 30.40 -5.70
CA THR A 236 28.01 31.61 -6.35
C THR A 236 27.24 32.51 -5.38
N SER A 237 27.32 33.83 -5.60
CA SER A 237 26.50 34.82 -4.89
C SER A 237 25.13 35.04 -5.53
N ASN A 238 24.81 34.33 -6.63
CA ASN A 238 23.53 34.44 -7.31
C ASN A 238 22.40 33.76 -6.50
N PRO A 239 21.34 34.48 -6.10
CA PRO A 239 20.21 33.89 -5.35
C PRO A 239 19.49 32.76 -6.10
N ALA A 240 19.58 32.69 -7.43
CA ALA A 240 19.00 31.59 -8.22
C ALA A 240 19.60 30.21 -7.89
N SER A 241 20.75 30.17 -7.20
CA SER A 241 21.40 28.93 -6.76
C SER A 241 20.78 28.34 -5.49
N LEU A 242 20.04 29.12 -4.68
CA LEU A 242 19.45 28.67 -3.42
C LEU A 242 18.61 27.38 -3.54
N PRO A 243 17.70 27.23 -4.53
CA PRO A 243 16.83 26.06 -4.62
C PRO A 243 17.62 24.77 -4.92
N GLN A 244 18.82 24.87 -5.48
CA GLN A 244 19.66 23.72 -5.79
C GLN A 244 20.01 22.95 -4.52
N LEU A 245 20.35 23.66 -3.44
CA LEU A 245 20.76 23.08 -2.16
C LEU A 245 19.58 22.50 -1.36
N PHE A 246 18.36 22.97 -1.60
CA PHE A 246 17.14 22.48 -0.91
C PHE A 246 16.44 21.35 -1.67
N ASN A 247 16.81 21.13 -2.93
CA ASN A 247 16.28 20.04 -3.74
C ASN A 247 17.41 19.08 -4.13
N GLY A 248 17.70 18.14 -3.22
CA GLY A 248 18.75 17.12 -3.39
C GLY A 248 18.62 16.27 -4.67
N ARG A 249 17.46 16.32 -5.35
CA ARG A 249 17.23 15.60 -6.61
C ARG A 249 17.62 16.37 -7.88
N ARG A 250 17.95 17.66 -7.81
CA ARG A 250 18.36 18.47 -8.98
C ARG A 250 19.87 18.66 -9.14
N ALA A 251 20.68 17.94 -8.36
CA ALA A 251 22.13 17.88 -8.55
C ALA A 251 22.46 17.20 -9.90
N TYR A 252 22.42 17.98 -10.98
CA TYR A 252 22.92 17.59 -12.30
C TYR A 252 24.08 18.51 -12.62
N ALA A 253 25.29 17.98 -12.51
CA ALA A 253 26.51 18.64 -12.95
C ALA A 253 26.90 18.04 -14.30
N PRO A 254 26.46 18.58 -15.46
CA PRO A 254 27.18 18.28 -16.68
C PRO A 254 28.63 18.73 -16.46
N SER A 255 29.59 17.82 -16.56
CA SER A 255 31.06 18.08 -16.50
C SER A 255 31.71 18.34 -15.13
N PHE A 256 31.33 17.65 -14.05
CA PHE A 256 32.00 17.69 -12.73
C PHE A 256 32.06 19.07 -12.05
N ARG A 257 31.30 20.03 -12.58
CA ARG A 257 31.13 21.35 -12.01
C ARG A 257 29.85 21.40 -11.17
N VAL A 258 30.01 21.49 -9.86
CA VAL A 258 28.90 21.62 -8.91
C VAL A 258 28.77 23.10 -8.55
N GLU A 259 27.68 23.73 -8.98
CA GLU A 259 27.37 25.11 -8.58
C GLU A 259 26.50 25.10 -7.33
N LEU A 260 26.89 25.83 -6.29
CA LEU A 260 26.15 25.94 -5.03
C LEU A 260 26.12 27.40 -4.55
N PRO A 261 25.14 27.82 -3.75
CA PRO A 261 25.15 29.15 -3.13
C PRO A 261 26.37 29.29 -2.21
N THR A 262 26.94 30.48 -2.13
CA THR A 262 28.01 30.77 -1.17
C THR A 262 27.49 30.78 0.28
N PRO A 263 28.26 30.35 1.30
CA PRO A 263 27.78 30.27 2.69
C PRO A 263 27.16 31.57 3.23
N SER A 264 27.70 32.74 2.90
CA SER A 264 27.12 34.02 3.33
C SER A 264 25.73 34.32 2.72
N LEU A 265 25.39 33.70 1.57
CA LEU A 265 24.04 33.81 0.98
C LEU A 265 23.02 32.95 1.75
N ILE A 266 23.44 31.82 2.29
CA ILE A 266 22.62 30.96 3.15
C ILE A 266 22.48 31.55 4.55
N GLY A 267 23.59 31.99 5.12
CA GLY A 267 23.72 32.48 6.49
C GLY A 267 24.98 31.90 7.15
N GLN A 268 25.70 32.75 7.89
CA GLN A 268 26.94 32.37 8.55
C GLN A 268 26.64 31.57 9.83
N PRO A 269 27.32 30.44 10.07
CA PRO A 269 27.12 29.69 11.30
C PRO A 269 27.59 30.51 12.51
N VAL A 270 26.80 30.52 13.58
CA VAL A 270 27.14 31.29 14.80
C VAL A 270 28.03 30.53 15.78
N ASP A 271 28.11 29.21 15.65
CA ASP A 271 28.90 28.31 16.48
C ASP A 271 29.36 27.06 15.68
N GLU A 272 30.17 26.22 16.31
CA GLU A 272 30.75 25.02 15.70
C GLU A 272 29.67 23.98 15.31
N ALA A 273 28.58 23.87 16.09
CA ALA A 273 27.49 22.95 15.79
C ALA A 273 26.75 23.36 14.51
N SER A 274 26.45 24.66 14.38
CA SER A 274 25.85 25.26 13.20
C SER A 274 26.77 25.16 11.98
N GLN A 275 28.09 25.31 12.19
CA GLN A 275 29.11 25.15 11.16
C GLN A 275 29.14 23.72 10.62
N ARG A 276 29.21 22.73 11.52
CA ARG A 276 29.21 21.31 11.16
C ARG A 276 27.93 20.90 10.44
N ALA A 277 26.77 21.36 10.91
CA ALA A 277 25.49 21.10 10.26
C ALA A 277 25.43 21.70 8.86
N LEU A 278 25.83 22.96 8.69
CA LEU A 278 25.83 23.63 7.38
C LEU A 278 26.80 22.95 6.41
N TYR A 279 28.05 22.71 6.82
CA TYR A 279 29.05 22.11 5.94
C TYR A 279 28.74 20.65 5.61
N GLY A 280 28.12 19.92 6.54
CA GLY A 280 27.57 18.60 6.27
C GLY A 280 26.55 18.60 5.13
N GLN A 281 25.70 19.63 5.03
CA GLN A 281 24.74 19.76 3.91
C GLN A 281 25.44 19.98 2.58
N TYR A 282 26.45 20.86 2.52
CA TYR A 282 27.24 21.07 1.31
C TYR A 282 27.98 19.79 0.88
N ALA A 283 28.64 19.12 1.83
CA ALA A 283 29.34 17.86 1.55
C ALA A 283 28.38 16.78 1.05
N ALA A 284 27.23 16.60 1.71
CA ALA A 284 26.20 15.66 1.27
C ALA A 284 25.73 15.95 -0.16
N TYR A 285 25.48 17.22 -0.50
CA TYR A 285 25.06 17.60 -1.85
C TYR A 285 26.12 17.31 -2.91
N VAL A 286 27.38 17.66 -2.64
CA VAL A 286 28.50 17.38 -3.55
C VAL A 286 28.61 15.87 -3.78
N LEU A 287 28.49 15.05 -2.73
CA LEU A 287 28.52 13.59 -2.89
C LEU A 287 27.33 13.05 -3.68
N VAL A 288 26.12 13.59 -3.51
CA VAL A 288 24.96 13.21 -4.35
C VAL A 288 25.23 13.51 -5.82
N ALA A 289 25.80 14.69 -6.12
CA ALA A 289 26.16 15.07 -7.49
C ALA A 289 27.20 14.11 -8.10
N VAL A 290 28.24 13.76 -7.32
CA VAL A 290 29.30 12.84 -7.73
C VAL A 290 28.79 11.41 -7.91
N ASN A 291 28.00 10.90 -6.96
CA ASN A 291 27.42 9.55 -7.00
C ASN A 291 26.61 9.35 -8.29
N ARG A 292 25.76 10.32 -8.65
CA ARG A 292 24.96 10.26 -9.86
C ARG A 292 25.80 10.18 -11.14
N GLU A 293 26.90 10.91 -11.20
CA GLU A 293 27.77 10.93 -12.37
C GLU A 293 28.61 9.65 -12.49
N TRP A 294 29.11 9.08 -11.38
CA TRP A 294 30.03 7.92 -11.42
C TRP A 294 29.39 6.55 -11.23
N VAL A 295 28.31 6.45 -10.45
CA VAL A 295 27.73 5.16 -10.05
C VAL A 295 26.56 4.78 -10.94
N ILE A 296 25.65 5.72 -11.19
CA ILE A 296 24.34 5.42 -11.81
C ILE A 296 24.35 5.71 -13.31
N GLY A 297 25.06 6.78 -13.72
CA GLY A 297 24.93 7.35 -15.06
C GLY A 297 23.54 7.97 -15.29
N ARG A 298 23.30 8.53 -16.48
CA ARG A 298 22.02 9.21 -16.84
C ARG A 298 20.84 8.25 -17.06
N ARG A 299 20.46 7.41 -16.09
CA ARG A 299 19.35 6.45 -16.23
C ARG A 299 18.24 6.74 -15.22
N MET A 300 17.01 6.84 -15.72
CA MET A 300 15.84 7.43 -15.03
C MET A 300 14.93 6.43 -14.29
N PHE A 301 15.17 5.12 -14.33
CA PHE A 301 14.14 4.13 -13.97
C PHE A 301 13.98 3.84 -12.46
N ALA A 302 14.85 4.36 -11.58
CA ALA A 302 14.85 4.00 -10.15
C ALA A 302 15.03 5.20 -9.19
N GLU A 303 14.67 6.43 -9.59
CA GLU A 303 14.95 7.64 -8.82
C GLU A 303 14.52 7.62 -7.34
N PRO A 304 13.38 7.02 -6.93
CA PRO A 304 13.01 6.93 -5.51
C PRO A 304 13.90 6.00 -4.70
N LEU A 305 14.16 4.80 -5.23
CA LEU A 305 14.99 3.81 -4.56
C LEU A 305 16.45 4.26 -4.49
N ASP A 306 16.95 4.85 -5.58
CA ASP A 306 18.27 5.45 -5.62
C ASP A 306 18.43 6.53 -4.54
N ALA A 307 17.49 7.47 -4.44
CA ALA A 307 17.57 8.55 -3.47
C ALA A 307 17.59 8.03 -2.02
N VAL A 308 16.85 6.95 -1.72
CA VAL A 308 16.82 6.31 -0.40
C VAL A 308 18.13 5.57 -0.12
N LEU A 309 18.69 4.84 -1.09
CA LEU A 309 19.99 4.20 -0.93
C LEU A 309 21.12 5.24 -0.76
N MET A 310 21.02 6.38 -1.45
CA MET A 310 21.97 7.48 -1.30
C MET A 310 21.87 8.09 0.09
N GLU A 311 20.65 8.24 0.63
CA GLU A 311 20.45 8.67 2.02
C GLU A 311 21.11 7.70 3.01
N ALA A 312 20.99 6.38 2.79
CA ALA A 312 21.65 5.38 3.63
C ALA A 312 23.19 5.50 3.58
N GLN A 313 23.78 5.77 2.40
CA GLN A 313 25.23 6.03 2.27
C GLN A 313 25.66 7.29 2.99
N LEU A 314 24.92 8.39 2.84
CA LEU A 314 25.22 9.64 3.54
C LEU A 314 25.24 9.43 5.05
N ARG A 315 24.28 8.66 5.60
CA ARG A 315 24.27 8.31 7.02
C ARG A 315 25.49 7.48 7.44
N GLN A 316 25.94 6.53 6.61
CA GLN A 316 27.17 5.76 6.88
C GLN A 316 28.42 6.65 6.93
N LEU A 317 28.45 7.71 6.13
CA LEU A 317 29.51 8.72 6.13
C LEU A 317 29.38 9.77 7.24
N GLY A 318 28.33 9.70 8.06
CA GLY A 318 28.04 10.70 9.10
C GLY A 318 27.59 12.05 8.54
N LEU A 319 26.97 12.05 7.35
CA LEU A 319 26.46 13.23 6.66
C LEU A 319 24.93 13.33 6.79
N PRO A 320 24.38 14.55 6.76
CA PRO A 320 22.95 14.77 6.95
C PRO A 320 22.11 14.22 5.78
N PRO A 321 20.87 13.74 6.05
CA PRO A 321 19.99 13.22 5.02
C PRO A 321 19.53 14.31 4.05
N GLN A 322 19.36 13.96 2.77
CA GLN A 322 18.89 14.89 1.72
C GLN A 322 17.40 14.74 1.39
N LEU A 323 16.76 13.69 1.91
CA LEU A 323 15.33 13.42 1.75
C LEU A 323 14.59 13.80 3.04
N PRO A 324 13.36 14.36 2.94
CA PRO A 324 12.57 14.69 4.12
C PRO A 324 12.34 13.45 4.99
N PRO A 325 12.19 13.60 6.32
CA PRO A 325 11.90 12.48 7.20
C PRO A 325 10.63 11.74 6.74
N ALA A 326 10.59 10.43 6.95
CA ALA A 326 9.43 9.64 6.54
C ALA A 326 8.20 10.12 7.33
N GLY A 327 7.12 10.47 6.62
CA GLY A 327 5.84 10.66 7.28
C GLY A 327 5.42 9.37 7.97
N SER A 328 4.75 9.47 9.12
CA SER A 328 4.10 8.32 9.76
C SER A 328 3.14 7.66 8.76
N LEU A 329 3.28 6.34 8.60
CA LEU A 329 2.51 5.55 7.65
C LEU A 329 1.00 5.75 7.88
N VAL A 330 0.24 5.89 6.78
CA VAL A 330 -1.22 5.90 6.85
C VAL A 330 -1.69 4.43 6.86
N PRO A 331 -2.47 3.97 7.85
CA PRO A 331 -2.93 2.58 7.93
C PRO A 331 -3.72 2.08 6.71
N ALA A 332 -4.32 2.97 5.93
CA ALA A 332 -5.00 2.64 4.67
C ALA A 332 -4.07 2.02 3.60
N PHE A 333 -2.76 2.07 3.82
CA PHE A 333 -1.75 1.59 2.89
C PHE A 333 -1.56 0.06 2.94
N TYR A 334 -2.00 -0.63 3.99
CA TYR A 334 -1.70 -2.05 4.18
C TYR A 334 -2.54 -3.01 3.32
N ASP A 335 -3.82 -2.69 3.12
CA ASP A 335 -4.67 -3.47 2.20
C ASP A 335 -4.21 -3.30 0.73
N GLU A 336 -3.63 -2.13 0.42
CA GLU A 336 -3.06 -1.81 -0.90
C GLU A 336 -1.68 -2.46 -1.12
N LEU A 337 -0.92 -2.68 -0.04
CA LEU A 337 0.36 -3.42 -0.06
C LEU A 337 0.19 -4.92 -0.27
N LEU A 338 -0.93 -5.49 0.18
CA LEU A 338 -1.31 -6.89 -0.08
C LEU A 338 -1.95 -7.07 -1.46
N ALA A 339 -2.53 -6.01 -2.05
CA ALA A 339 -3.06 -6.01 -3.40
C ALA A 339 -1.93 -5.82 -4.44
N TYR A 340 -1.28 -6.93 -4.77
CA TYR A 340 -0.07 -7.04 -5.58
C TYR A 340 -0.14 -6.45 -7.01
N GLU A 341 0.73 -5.47 -7.28
CA GLU A 341 1.39 -5.09 -8.55
C GLU A 341 2.13 -3.74 -8.36
N ALA A 342 1.54 -2.83 -7.58
CA ALA A 342 1.96 -1.43 -7.47
C ALA A 342 3.25 -1.17 -6.66
N VAL A 343 3.69 -2.11 -5.81
CA VAL A 343 4.94 -1.98 -5.05
C VAL A 343 6.15 -2.24 -5.96
N TRP A 344 6.02 -3.24 -6.84
CA TRP A 344 7.06 -3.65 -7.78
C TRP A 344 7.05 -2.81 -9.05
N SER A 345 5.91 -2.21 -9.39
CA SER A 345 5.79 -1.18 -10.42
C SER A 345 5.95 0.22 -9.82
N VAL A 346 7.19 0.65 -9.55
CA VAL A 346 7.53 2.01 -9.06
C VAL A 346 7.04 3.14 -10.02
N VAL A 347 6.48 2.78 -11.18
CA VAL A 347 6.15 3.67 -12.30
C VAL A 347 4.74 4.30 -12.20
N SER A 348 3.84 3.83 -11.34
CA SER A 348 2.40 4.18 -11.41
C SER A 348 1.91 5.28 -10.46
N LEU A 349 2.75 5.82 -9.57
CA LEU A 349 2.33 6.86 -8.62
C LEU A 349 2.69 8.27 -9.10
N SER A 350 1.74 9.19 -8.98
CA SER A 350 1.94 10.61 -9.28
C SER A 350 2.56 11.40 -8.12
N ASP A 351 2.54 10.87 -6.88
CA ASP A 351 3.02 11.55 -5.68
C ASP A 351 4.42 11.07 -5.24
N GLU A 352 5.37 12.00 -5.32
CA GLU A 352 6.78 11.81 -4.99
C GLU A 352 7.04 11.42 -3.52
N VAL A 353 6.23 11.94 -2.60
CA VAL A 353 6.36 11.65 -1.16
C VAL A 353 5.99 10.19 -0.89
N GLN A 354 4.92 9.71 -1.53
CA GLN A 354 4.48 8.33 -1.42
C GLN A 354 5.50 7.36 -2.01
N MET A 355 6.07 7.68 -3.19
CA MET A 355 7.12 6.86 -3.80
C MET A 355 8.36 6.72 -2.91
N THR A 356 8.81 7.81 -2.31
CA THR A 356 9.99 7.79 -1.41
C THR A 356 9.72 6.99 -0.14
N SER A 357 8.51 7.12 0.43
CA SER A 357 8.09 6.33 1.58
C SER A 357 8.03 4.83 1.26
N ARG A 358 7.51 4.45 0.09
CA ARG A 358 7.49 3.05 -0.39
C ARG A 358 8.90 2.51 -0.59
N ALA A 359 9.79 3.30 -1.18
CA ALA A 359 11.19 2.91 -1.36
C ALA A 359 11.92 2.67 -0.03
N ARG A 360 11.64 3.46 1.02
CA ARG A 360 12.17 3.21 2.36
C ARG A 360 11.66 1.90 2.96
N GLN A 361 10.36 1.65 2.90
CA GLN A 361 9.77 0.39 3.41
C GLN A 361 10.33 -0.83 2.67
N LEU A 362 10.45 -0.72 1.36
CA LEU A 362 11.09 -1.77 0.57
C LEU A 362 12.54 -1.99 1.02
N LEU A 363 13.32 -0.93 1.22
CA LEU A 363 14.70 -1.07 1.69
C LEU A 363 14.77 -1.67 3.10
N ASP A 364 13.87 -1.31 4.01
CA ASP A 364 13.80 -1.86 5.36
C ASP A 364 13.48 -3.37 5.33
N PHE A 365 12.58 -3.80 4.44
CA PHE A 365 12.31 -5.21 4.18
C PHE A 365 13.49 -5.94 3.53
N LEU A 366 14.15 -5.31 2.56
CA LEU A 366 15.27 -5.90 1.84
C LEU A 366 16.52 -5.95 2.70
N ALA A 367 16.67 -5.10 3.72
CA ALA A 367 17.86 -5.04 4.58
C ALA A 367 18.29 -6.41 5.13
N PRO A 368 17.42 -7.25 5.73
CA PRO A 368 17.81 -8.60 6.15
C PRO A 368 18.14 -9.53 4.97
N LEU A 369 17.46 -9.39 3.82
CA LEU A 369 17.67 -10.24 2.63
C LEU A 369 18.96 -9.86 1.87
N THR A 370 19.43 -8.64 2.06
CA THR A 370 20.58 -8.05 1.34
C THR A 370 21.74 -7.74 2.27
N ALA A 371 21.79 -8.34 3.47
CA ALA A 371 22.80 -8.05 4.49
C ALA A 371 24.27 -8.22 4.03
N ALA A 372 24.50 -8.96 2.93
CA ALA A 372 25.81 -9.11 2.28
C ALA A 372 26.22 -7.91 1.40
N HIS A 373 25.31 -6.97 1.16
CA HIS A 373 25.49 -5.81 0.29
C HIS A 373 25.45 -4.51 1.08
N THR A 374 26.38 -3.61 0.78
CA THR A 374 26.29 -2.23 1.23
C THR A 374 25.23 -1.47 0.41
N PRO A 375 24.71 -0.33 0.89
CA PRO A 375 23.83 0.52 0.10
C PRO A 375 24.44 0.94 -1.25
N LEU A 376 25.76 1.11 -1.31
CA LEU A 376 26.50 1.38 -2.54
C LEU A 376 26.48 0.18 -3.50
N ASP A 377 26.66 -1.04 -2.98
CA ASP A 377 26.55 -2.26 -3.80
C ASP A 377 25.14 -2.37 -4.41
N LEU A 378 24.11 -2.15 -3.59
CA LEU A 378 22.72 -2.15 -4.06
C LEU A 378 22.46 -1.11 -5.14
N GLN A 379 22.98 0.12 -5.00
CA GLN A 379 22.89 1.14 -6.05
C GLN A 379 23.60 0.73 -7.33
N ARG A 380 24.79 0.13 -7.25
CA ARG A 380 25.52 -0.33 -8.44
C ARG A 380 24.74 -1.39 -9.20
N LEU A 381 24.04 -2.26 -8.48
CA LEU A 381 23.17 -3.25 -9.09
C LEU A 381 21.97 -2.61 -9.79
N LEU A 382 21.53 -1.38 -9.44
CA LEU A 382 20.43 -0.70 -10.15
C LEU A 382 20.71 -0.43 -11.63
N THR A 383 21.93 -0.72 -12.11
CA THR A 383 22.31 -0.68 -13.53
C THR A 383 21.70 -1.83 -14.37
N GLN A 384 21.05 -2.81 -13.73
CA GLN A 384 20.35 -3.91 -14.40
C GLN A 384 19.21 -3.43 -15.32
N PRO A 385 18.85 -4.20 -16.36
CA PRO A 385 17.88 -3.79 -17.37
C PRO A 385 16.43 -3.75 -16.85
N SER A 386 16.16 -4.39 -15.71
CA SER A 386 14.85 -4.40 -15.06
C SER A 386 14.99 -4.43 -13.54
N PHE A 387 13.94 -3.96 -12.87
CA PHE A 387 13.85 -3.98 -11.41
C PHE A 387 13.81 -5.40 -10.85
N THR A 388 13.14 -6.32 -11.53
CA THR A 388 13.15 -7.76 -11.18
C THR A 388 14.57 -8.33 -11.19
N ALA A 389 15.35 -8.08 -12.25
CA ALA A 389 16.72 -8.57 -12.33
C ALA A 389 17.61 -7.99 -11.22
N TRP A 390 17.37 -6.72 -10.84
CA TRP A 390 18.03 -6.10 -9.70
C TRP A 390 17.68 -6.79 -8.37
N LEU A 391 16.40 -7.05 -8.10
CA LEU A 391 15.94 -7.73 -6.89
C LEU A 391 16.52 -9.14 -6.77
N GLU A 392 16.45 -9.91 -7.84
CA GLU A 392 16.93 -11.30 -7.83
C GLU A 392 18.44 -11.36 -7.63
N GLN A 393 19.18 -10.45 -8.26
CA GLN A 393 20.63 -10.39 -8.07
C GLN A 393 21.02 -9.88 -6.68
N SER A 394 20.31 -8.88 -6.13
CA SER A 394 20.63 -8.28 -4.83
C SER A 394 20.28 -9.18 -3.65
N THR A 395 19.24 -10.01 -3.77
CA THR A 395 18.82 -10.94 -2.72
C THR A 395 19.34 -12.36 -2.92
N GLY A 396 19.69 -12.74 -4.15
CA GLY A 396 19.98 -14.12 -4.53
C GLY A 396 18.73 -15.02 -4.57
N LEU A 397 17.53 -14.44 -4.50
CA LEU A 397 16.24 -15.12 -4.50
C LEU A 397 15.51 -14.87 -5.81
N ALA A 398 14.69 -15.83 -6.27
CA ALA A 398 13.79 -15.57 -7.39
C ALA A 398 12.67 -14.60 -6.97
N LEU A 399 12.09 -13.85 -7.92
CA LEU A 399 11.06 -12.85 -7.63
C LEU A 399 9.93 -13.40 -6.75
N TRP A 400 9.35 -14.54 -7.11
CA TRP A 400 8.26 -15.18 -6.35
C TRP A 400 8.62 -15.48 -4.87
N GLN A 401 9.90 -15.72 -4.55
CA GLN A 401 10.35 -15.93 -3.17
C GLN A 401 10.42 -14.61 -2.39
N ILE A 402 10.86 -13.55 -3.06
CA ILE A 402 10.89 -12.18 -2.50
C ILE A 402 9.45 -11.73 -2.26
N GLU A 403 8.54 -12.04 -3.19
CA GLU A 403 7.14 -11.68 -3.08
C GLU A 403 6.46 -12.37 -1.89
N ARG A 404 6.69 -13.68 -1.73
CA ARG A 404 6.28 -14.45 -0.55
C ARG A 404 6.81 -13.85 0.75
N ALA A 405 8.10 -13.50 0.78
CA ALA A 405 8.71 -12.90 1.96
C ALA A 405 8.13 -11.51 2.27
N TRP A 406 7.82 -10.72 1.24
CA TRP A 406 7.20 -9.40 1.37
C TRP A 406 5.78 -9.50 1.94
N GLU A 407 4.95 -10.39 1.39
CA GLU A 407 3.60 -10.63 1.92
C GLU A 407 3.63 -11.01 3.40
N ARG A 408 4.53 -11.94 3.77
CA ARG A 408 4.74 -12.35 5.17
C ARG A 408 5.15 -11.17 6.05
N HIS A 409 6.13 -10.37 5.58
CA HIS A 409 6.60 -9.19 6.30
C HIS A 409 5.48 -8.16 6.52
N VAL A 410 4.72 -7.82 5.48
CA VAL A 410 3.59 -6.87 5.56
C VAL A 410 2.51 -7.40 6.51
N TYR A 411 2.20 -8.69 6.42
CA TYR A 411 1.22 -9.33 7.30
C TYR A 411 1.66 -9.30 8.77
N GLU A 412 2.94 -9.51 9.06
CA GLU A 412 3.48 -9.45 10.43
C GLU A 412 3.48 -8.01 10.99
N GLN A 413 3.86 -7.02 10.18
CA GLN A 413 3.85 -5.60 10.60
C GLN A 413 2.42 -5.11 10.91
N THR A 414 1.43 -5.56 10.14
CA THR A 414 0.01 -5.22 10.37
C THR A 414 -0.59 -5.97 11.55
N ALA A 415 -0.17 -7.23 11.77
CA ALA A 415 -0.62 -8.08 12.87
C ALA A 415 -0.43 -7.42 14.23
N VAL A 416 0.74 -6.81 14.42
CA VAL A 416 1.21 -6.31 15.72
C VAL A 416 0.43 -5.08 16.17
N SER A 417 -0.18 -4.34 15.24
CA SER A 417 -0.69 -2.99 15.53
C SER A 417 -2.22 -2.90 15.67
N ALA A 418 -2.99 -3.87 15.17
CA ALA A 418 -4.44 -3.67 14.97
C ALA A 418 -5.36 -4.90 15.18
N ARG A 419 -4.86 -6.08 15.55
CA ARG A 419 -5.74 -7.26 15.63
C ARG A 419 -6.69 -7.21 16.83
N PRO A 420 -7.99 -7.48 16.63
CA PRO A 420 -8.86 -7.88 17.73
C PRO A 420 -8.25 -9.08 18.45
N THR A 421 -8.53 -9.23 19.75
CA THR A 421 -8.17 -10.45 20.48
C THR A 421 -8.74 -11.66 19.75
N ALA A 422 -7.87 -12.65 19.47
CA ALA A 422 -8.29 -13.87 18.82
C ALA A 422 -9.44 -14.53 19.60
N PRO A 423 -10.49 -15.04 18.93
CA PRO A 423 -11.46 -15.91 19.57
C PRO A 423 -10.77 -17.17 20.11
N ASN A 424 -11.46 -17.91 20.98
CA ASN A 424 -10.99 -19.24 21.35
C ASN A 424 -10.86 -20.10 20.08
N TYR A 425 -9.70 -20.70 19.87
CA TYR A 425 -9.50 -21.65 18.79
C TYR A 425 -10.30 -22.93 19.05
N PRO A 426 -10.74 -23.65 18.00
CA PRO A 426 -11.45 -24.91 18.19
C PRO A 426 -10.46 -25.97 18.73
N SER A 427 -11.00 -27.08 19.24
CA SER A 427 -10.19 -28.22 19.72
C SER A 427 -9.72 -29.16 18.61
N GLN A 428 -10.14 -28.89 17.36
CA GLN A 428 -9.85 -29.69 16.18
C GLN A 428 -8.35 -29.63 15.80
N VAL A 429 -7.97 -30.19 14.66
CA VAL A 429 -6.70 -29.93 13.95
C VAL A 429 -7.00 -29.54 12.50
N VAL A 430 -6.00 -28.99 11.79
CA VAL A 430 -6.13 -28.68 10.37
C VAL A 430 -5.48 -29.83 9.60
N GLY A 431 -6.19 -30.39 8.65
CA GLY A 431 -5.58 -31.15 7.56
C GLY A 431 -5.33 -30.22 6.38
N LEU A 432 -4.11 -30.15 5.88
CA LEU A 432 -3.83 -29.51 4.58
C LEU A 432 -3.33 -30.52 3.56
N LEU A 433 -3.77 -30.34 2.32
CA LEU A 433 -3.14 -30.94 1.15
C LEU A 433 -2.25 -29.92 0.44
N CYS A 434 -0.95 -30.19 0.40
CA CYS A 434 0.04 -29.29 -0.15
C CYS A 434 0.99 -29.96 -1.14
N THR A 435 1.54 -29.21 -2.09
CA THR A 435 2.62 -29.66 -2.99
C THR A 435 3.96 -29.15 -2.48
N GLN A 436 4.99 -30.00 -2.40
CA GLN A 436 6.34 -29.57 -2.02
C GLN A 436 7.25 -29.68 -3.25
N SER A 437 7.77 -28.56 -3.72
CA SER A 437 8.64 -28.42 -4.91
C SER A 437 7.97 -28.64 -6.28
N ASN A 438 8.77 -28.45 -7.32
CA ASN A 438 8.50 -28.71 -8.73
C ASN A 438 8.46 -30.20 -9.10
N GLN A 439 8.69 -31.10 -8.14
CA GLN A 439 8.23 -32.47 -8.27
C GLN A 439 6.78 -32.47 -7.82
N ALA A 440 5.86 -32.95 -8.66
CA ALA A 440 4.43 -32.98 -8.41
C ALA A 440 4.00 -33.90 -7.22
N VAL A 441 4.83 -34.03 -6.19
CA VAL A 441 4.57 -34.78 -4.97
C VAL A 441 3.71 -33.92 -4.06
N GLN A 442 2.55 -34.46 -3.72
CA GLN A 442 1.67 -33.88 -2.72
C GLN A 442 1.90 -34.53 -1.35
N TYR A 443 1.75 -33.72 -0.32
CA TYR A 443 1.93 -34.03 1.08
C TYR A 443 0.67 -33.67 1.82
N VAL A 444 0.25 -34.58 2.68
CA VAL A 444 -0.80 -34.32 3.65
C VAL A 444 -0.12 -33.93 4.96
N THR A 445 -0.34 -32.71 5.40
CA THR A 445 0.19 -32.24 6.69
C THR A 445 -0.95 -32.10 7.68
N ILE A 446 -0.77 -32.70 8.84
CA ILE A 446 -1.64 -32.51 9.99
C ILE A 446 -0.96 -31.58 10.97
N SER A 447 -1.77 -30.65 11.42
CA SER A 447 -1.31 -29.36 11.83
C SER A 447 -2.03 -28.99 13.10
N HIS A 448 -1.27 -29.02 14.19
CA HIS A 448 -1.75 -28.56 15.48
C HIS A 448 -1.43 -27.09 15.61
N TRP A 449 -2.39 -26.34 16.13
CA TRP A 449 -2.18 -24.96 16.51
C TRP A 449 -1.98 -24.89 18.03
N ASP A 450 -0.78 -24.49 18.44
CA ASP A 450 -0.56 -23.88 19.75
C ASP A 450 -0.37 -22.39 19.48
N ALA A 451 -1.42 -21.59 19.70
CA ALA A 451 -1.42 -20.18 19.31
C ALA A 451 -0.17 -19.43 19.85
N PRO A 452 0.55 -18.64 19.03
CA PRO A 452 0.26 -18.22 17.66
C PRO A 452 1.05 -18.98 16.57
N GLN A 453 1.77 -20.05 16.92
CA GLN A 453 2.68 -20.72 15.99
C GLN A 453 2.11 -22.05 15.49
N TRP A 454 2.34 -22.30 14.21
CA TRP A 454 2.05 -23.58 13.62
C TRP A 454 3.13 -24.58 14.02
N SER A 455 2.75 -25.71 14.62
CA SER A 455 3.59 -26.89 14.63
C SER A 455 2.99 -27.94 13.68
N ALA A 456 3.69 -28.22 12.58
CA ALA A 456 3.39 -29.39 11.78
C ALA A 456 3.87 -30.61 12.59
N SER A 457 2.94 -31.39 13.12
CA SER A 457 3.30 -32.53 13.97
C SER A 457 3.61 -33.77 13.14
N ASN A 458 2.89 -33.97 12.03
CA ASN A 458 2.96 -35.20 11.23
C ASN A 458 2.72 -34.91 9.73
N THR A 459 3.71 -35.31 8.91
CA THR A 459 3.52 -35.46 7.47
C THR A 459 3.09 -36.90 7.19
N LEU A 460 1.84 -37.10 6.77
CA LEU A 460 1.30 -38.41 6.42
C LEU A 460 1.81 -38.83 5.03
N GLY A 461 3.11 -39.12 4.93
CA GLY A 461 3.77 -39.70 3.76
C GLY A 461 3.98 -38.74 2.56
N SER A 462 5.00 -39.07 1.75
CA SER A 462 5.26 -38.47 0.43
C SER A 462 4.60 -39.35 -0.63
N ALA A 463 3.54 -38.87 -1.26
CA ALA A 463 2.61 -39.80 -1.88
C ALA A 463 1.90 -39.14 -3.05
N ALA A 464 2.30 -39.53 -4.27
CA ALA A 464 1.61 -39.32 -5.56
C ALA A 464 1.83 -38.02 -6.34
N ARG A 465 1.72 -38.17 -7.67
CA ARG A 465 1.86 -37.11 -8.70
C ARG A 465 0.59 -36.25 -8.87
N TYR A 466 -0.57 -36.80 -8.50
CA TYR A 466 -1.88 -36.15 -8.59
C TYR A 466 -2.79 -36.70 -7.48
N GLN A 467 -3.35 -35.82 -6.64
CA GLN A 467 -4.50 -36.14 -5.78
C GLN A 467 -5.67 -35.25 -6.21
N PHE A 468 -6.86 -35.85 -6.32
CA PHE A 468 -8.03 -35.20 -6.92
C PHE A 468 -9.11 -34.83 -5.89
N SER A 469 -9.00 -35.25 -4.63
CA SER A 469 -9.99 -34.90 -3.60
C SER A 469 -9.46 -35.07 -2.17
N HIS A 470 -9.63 -34.03 -1.35
CA HIS A 470 -9.69 -34.06 0.10
C HIS A 470 -11.06 -33.59 0.51
N LEU A 471 -11.74 -34.44 1.25
CA LEU A 471 -13.02 -34.10 1.85
C LEU A 471 -12.98 -34.60 3.29
N ALA A 472 -13.30 -33.72 4.22
CA ALA A 472 -13.59 -34.10 5.58
C ALA A 472 -14.66 -35.21 5.56
N LEU A 473 -14.50 -36.18 6.46
CA LEU A 473 -15.56 -37.09 6.77
C LEU A 473 -16.71 -36.33 7.44
N PRO A 474 -17.94 -36.84 7.36
CA PRO A 474 -19.06 -36.29 8.11
C PRO A 474 -18.69 -36.12 9.58
N ALA A 475 -19.12 -35.01 10.18
CA ALA A 475 -18.82 -34.64 11.57
C ALA A 475 -17.33 -34.39 11.89
N ASP A 476 -16.48 -34.23 10.87
CA ASP A 476 -15.05 -33.95 10.99
C ASP A 476 -14.26 -35.11 11.63
N ASP A 477 -14.80 -36.33 11.62
CA ASP A 477 -14.19 -37.54 12.20
C ASP A 477 -13.02 -38.10 11.36
N GLY A 478 -12.33 -37.23 10.62
CA GLY A 478 -11.25 -37.59 9.73
C GLY A 478 -11.38 -37.01 8.34
N PHE A 479 -10.57 -37.49 7.41
CA PHE A 479 -10.64 -37.10 6.01
C PHE A 479 -10.28 -38.26 5.11
N VAL A 480 -10.78 -38.18 3.88
CA VAL A 480 -10.47 -39.12 2.82
C VAL A 480 -9.59 -38.43 1.79
N TRP A 481 -8.49 -39.07 1.41
CA TRP A 481 -7.71 -38.62 0.25
C TRP A 481 -7.35 -39.77 -0.68
N GLN A 482 -7.20 -39.42 -1.96
CA GLN A 482 -6.86 -40.34 -3.03
C GLN A 482 -5.41 -40.13 -3.47
N GLN A 483 -4.61 -41.19 -3.44
CA GLN A 483 -3.20 -41.19 -3.84
C GLN A 483 -3.00 -41.96 -5.17
N MET A 484 -2.29 -41.36 -6.13
CA MET A 484 -1.89 -41.97 -7.41
C MET A 484 -0.34 -42.10 -7.57
N PRO A 485 0.23 -43.32 -7.63
CA PRO A 485 1.68 -43.54 -7.63
C PRO A 485 2.49 -42.75 -8.68
N LEU A 486 3.77 -42.51 -8.36
CA LEU A 486 4.67 -41.68 -9.17
C LEU A 486 5.14 -42.35 -10.48
N ASP A 487 5.27 -43.69 -10.48
CA ASP A 487 5.73 -44.44 -11.65
C ASP A 487 4.53 -45.05 -12.41
N PRO A 488 4.21 -44.59 -13.63
CA PRO A 488 3.17 -45.20 -14.45
C PRO A 488 3.50 -46.64 -14.89
N ALA A 489 4.75 -47.09 -14.75
CA ALA A 489 5.17 -48.47 -15.04
C ALA A 489 4.97 -49.42 -13.85
N GLU A 490 4.95 -48.90 -12.62
CA GLU A 490 4.34 -49.62 -11.50
C GLU A 490 2.83 -49.55 -11.74
N ASN A 491 2.22 -50.66 -12.15
CA ASN A 491 0.76 -50.85 -12.25
C ASN A 491 0.05 -50.69 -10.89
N SER A 492 0.40 -49.68 -10.11
CA SER A 492 -0.05 -49.36 -8.77
C SER A 492 -1.12 -48.28 -8.90
N TRP A 493 -2.38 -48.68 -9.06
CA TRP A 493 -3.40 -48.81 -8.02
C TRP A 493 -3.55 -47.53 -7.16
N TYR A 494 -4.69 -46.86 -7.31
CA TYR A 494 -5.14 -45.76 -6.45
C TYR A 494 -5.30 -46.27 -5.02
N SER A 495 -4.76 -45.55 -4.03
CA SER A 495 -5.10 -45.81 -2.64
C SER A 495 -6.02 -44.72 -2.12
N LEU A 496 -7.08 -45.15 -1.46
CA LEU A 496 -7.95 -44.27 -0.68
C LEU A 496 -7.55 -44.45 0.78
N LEU A 497 -7.16 -43.37 1.44
CA LEU A 497 -6.73 -43.39 2.83
C LEU A 497 -7.72 -42.61 3.67
N VAL A 498 -8.07 -43.14 4.84
CA VAL A 498 -8.73 -42.38 5.90
C VAL A 498 -7.75 -42.16 7.02
N TYR A 499 -7.71 -40.94 7.50
CA TYR A 499 -7.11 -40.62 8.79
C TYR A 499 -8.22 -40.45 9.81
N ASP A 500 -8.20 -41.28 10.86
CA ASP A 500 -9.13 -41.26 12.00
C ASP A 500 -8.27 -41.48 13.26
N ASP A 501 -8.45 -40.66 14.29
CA ASP A 501 -7.77 -40.77 15.60
C ASP A 501 -6.24 -40.99 15.49
N GLY A 502 -5.53 -40.16 14.72
CA GLY A 502 -4.08 -40.27 14.62
C GLY A 502 -3.55 -41.34 13.65
N GLN A 503 -4.42 -42.19 13.09
CA GLN A 503 -4.01 -43.34 12.28
C GLN A 503 -4.55 -43.26 10.85
N GLY A 504 -3.63 -43.37 9.88
CA GLY A 504 -3.98 -43.57 8.48
C GLY A 504 -4.25 -45.06 8.21
N PHE A 505 -5.39 -45.39 7.61
CA PHE A 505 -5.68 -46.73 7.11
C PHE A 505 -6.09 -46.69 5.63
N HIS A 506 -5.70 -47.73 4.89
CA HIS A 506 -6.12 -47.92 3.52
C HIS A 506 -7.59 -48.35 3.50
N LEU A 507 -8.48 -47.46 3.01
CA LEU A 507 -9.85 -47.83 2.69
C LEU A 507 -9.90 -48.76 1.48
N PHE A 508 -8.98 -48.57 0.54
CA PHE A 508 -9.00 -49.29 -0.72
C PHE A 508 -7.57 -49.39 -1.25
N ASP A 509 -7.06 -50.61 -1.39
CA ASP A 509 -5.90 -50.88 -2.23
C ASP A 509 -6.43 -51.33 -3.57
N ALA A 510 -6.22 -50.50 -4.59
CA ALA A 510 -6.79 -50.80 -5.88
C ALA A 510 -6.22 -52.07 -6.49
N SER A 511 -5.26 -52.84 -5.92
CA SER A 511 -4.62 -54.09 -6.41
C SER A 511 -5.43 -55.12 -7.23
N ASN A 512 -6.74 -54.95 -7.38
CA ASN A 512 -7.64 -55.73 -8.26
C ASN A 512 -8.59 -54.90 -9.17
N TRP A 513 -8.57 -53.57 -9.13
CA TRP A 513 -9.41 -52.61 -9.87
C TRP A 513 -8.62 -51.71 -10.84
N ARG A 514 -9.06 -51.66 -12.10
CA ARG A 514 -8.39 -50.87 -13.16
C ARG A 514 -8.76 -49.38 -13.16
N THR A 515 -9.66 -48.94 -12.29
CA THR A 515 -10.28 -47.60 -12.34
C THR A 515 -10.11 -46.85 -11.02
N PRO A 516 -9.89 -45.52 -11.06
CA PRO A 516 -9.84 -44.70 -9.86
C PRO A 516 -11.13 -44.76 -9.05
N LEU A 517 -11.00 -44.81 -7.73
CA LEU A 517 -12.11 -44.62 -6.80
C LEU A 517 -11.93 -43.27 -6.09
N ALA A 518 -12.94 -42.40 -6.14
CA ALA A 518 -12.93 -41.07 -5.52
C ALA A 518 -14.11 -40.90 -4.56
N TYR A 519 -13.90 -40.27 -3.41
CA TYR A 519 -14.98 -39.92 -2.50
C TYR A 519 -15.73 -38.69 -3.00
N THR A 520 -17.07 -38.72 -2.97
CA THR A 520 -17.89 -37.63 -3.51
C THR A 520 -18.20 -36.52 -2.51
N GLY A 521 -17.89 -36.73 -1.23
CA GLY A 521 -18.28 -35.84 -0.14
C GLY A 521 -19.68 -36.12 0.39
N TRP A 522 -20.39 -37.08 -0.21
CA TRP A 522 -21.70 -37.53 0.23
C TRP A 522 -21.59 -38.76 1.10
N ALA A 523 -22.34 -38.77 2.20
CA ALA A 523 -22.50 -39.90 3.08
C ALA A 523 -23.96 -39.98 3.56
N HIS A 524 -24.33 -41.15 4.05
CA HIS A 524 -25.58 -41.30 4.78
C HIS A 524 -25.63 -40.36 6.01
N PRO A 525 -26.80 -39.88 6.47
CA PRO A 525 -26.92 -38.98 7.62
C PRO A 525 -26.27 -39.47 8.93
N SER A 526 -26.09 -40.78 9.09
CA SER A 526 -25.33 -41.37 10.21
C SER A 526 -23.81 -41.32 10.03
N GLY A 527 -23.31 -40.70 8.96
CA GLY A 527 -21.91 -40.66 8.55
C GLY A 527 -21.44 -41.89 7.75
N ARG A 528 -22.26 -42.95 7.66
CA ARG A 528 -21.90 -44.22 6.99
C ARG A 528 -23.14 -44.89 6.35
N PRO A 529 -23.06 -45.44 5.12
CA PRO A 529 -21.87 -45.53 4.28
C PRO A 529 -21.49 -44.22 3.58
N LEU A 530 -20.23 -44.14 3.15
CA LEU A 530 -19.65 -43.12 2.28
C LEU A 530 -19.95 -43.43 0.81
N VAL A 531 -20.16 -42.40 -0.01
CA VAL A 531 -20.37 -42.56 -1.45
C VAL A 531 -19.08 -42.34 -2.22
N MET A 532 -18.68 -43.40 -2.93
CA MET A 532 -17.52 -43.41 -3.81
C MET A 532 -17.97 -43.39 -5.28
N THR A 533 -17.12 -42.86 -6.15
CA THR A 533 -17.30 -42.89 -7.60
C THR A 533 -16.12 -43.54 -8.28
N SER A 534 -16.39 -44.25 -9.39
CA SER A 534 -15.34 -44.73 -10.29
C SER A 534 -15.78 -44.53 -11.74
N PRO A 535 -14.89 -44.11 -12.65
CA PRO A 535 -15.22 -44.09 -14.07
C PRO A 535 -15.40 -45.52 -14.58
N ASP A 536 -16.43 -45.75 -15.38
CA ASP A 536 -16.62 -46.98 -16.14
C ASP A 536 -15.95 -46.84 -17.51
N PRO A 537 -14.84 -47.55 -17.78
CA PRO A 537 -14.12 -47.41 -19.03
C PRO A 537 -14.88 -48.01 -20.23
N GLU A 538 -15.80 -48.94 -19.99
CA GLU A 538 -16.59 -49.58 -21.06
C GLU A 538 -17.80 -48.73 -21.43
N LEU A 539 -18.50 -48.20 -20.42
CA LEU A 539 -19.73 -47.45 -20.62
C LEU A 539 -19.50 -45.94 -20.78
N GLY A 540 -18.35 -45.42 -20.36
CA GLY A 540 -18.06 -43.98 -20.40
C GLY A 540 -18.87 -43.14 -19.42
N PHE A 541 -19.48 -43.77 -18.40
CA PHE A 541 -20.25 -43.08 -17.36
C PHE A 541 -19.64 -43.34 -15.96
N THR A 542 -20.00 -42.51 -14.99
CA THR A 542 -19.58 -42.68 -13.59
C THR A 542 -20.43 -43.76 -12.89
N GLN A 543 -19.77 -44.77 -12.31
CA GLN A 543 -20.38 -45.70 -11.37
C GLN A 543 -20.28 -45.15 -9.95
N TYR A 544 -21.26 -45.50 -9.12
CA TYR A 544 -21.32 -45.12 -7.72
C TYR A 544 -21.24 -46.36 -6.85
N HIS A 545 -20.51 -46.29 -5.75
CA HIS A 545 -20.36 -47.37 -4.77
C HIS A 545 -20.60 -46.83 -3.37
N LEU A 546 -21.12 -47.68 -2.49
CA LEU A 546 -21.23 -47.43 -1.07
C LEU A 546 -20.08 -48.15 -0.36
N LEU A 547 -19.36 -47.42 0.48
CA LEU A 547 -18.27 -47.93 1.30
C LEU A 547 -18.60 -47.66 2.77
N ASP A 548 -18.63 -48.69 3.61
CA ASP A 548 -18.79 -48.52 5.05
C ASP A 548 -17.44 -48.72 5.76
N PRO A 549 -16.85 -47.65 6.34
CA PRO A 549 -15.60 -47.74 7.08
C PRO A 549 -15.60 -48.79 8.20
N ALA A 550 -16.77 -49.10 8.78
CA ALA A 550 -16.89 -50.10 9.85
C ALA A 550 -16.60 -51.53 9.38
N ASN A 551 -16.75 -51.79 8.08
CA ASN A 551 -16.57 -53.12 7.47
C ASN A 551 -15.18 -53.30 6.85
N CYS A 552 -14.27 -52.34 7.04
CA CYS A 552 -12.93 -52.41 6.48
C CYS A 552 -12.06 -53.42 7.23
N THR A 553 -11.18 -54.07 6.48
CA THR A 553 -10.15 -54.97 7.01
C THR A 553 -8.77 -54.44 6.62
N ALA A 554 -7.70 -55.12 7.05
CA ALA A 554 -6.34 -54.78 6.61
C ALA A 554 -6.13 -54.91 5.09
N GLU A 555 -7.00 -55.66 4.40
CA GLU A 555 -6.97 -55.84 2.94
C GLU A 555 -7.82 -54.79 2.19
N GLY A 556 -8.46 -53.86 2.90
CA GLY A 556 -9.35 -52.83 2.37
C GLY A 556 -10.83 -53.03 2.74
N CYS A 557 -11.69 -52.17 2.19
CA CYS A 557 -13.13 -52.14 2.48
C CYS A 557 -13.96 -52.77 1.35
N PRO A 558 -15.03 -53.51 1.68
CA PRO A 558 -15.97 -53.99 0.68
C PRO A 558 -16.75 -52.81 0.08
N LEU A 559 -16.84 -52.79 -1.26
CA LEU A 559 -17.65 -51.84 -2.02
C LEU A 559 -18.99 -52.47 -2.40
N THR A 560 -20.09 -51.76 -2.15
CA THR A 560 -21.43 -52.15 -2.59
C THR A 560 -21.84 -51.28 -3.78
N PRO A 561 -22.06 -51.84 -4.99
CA PRO A 561 -22.48 -51.05 -6.13
C PRO A 561 -23.82 -50.34 -5.87
N SER A 562 -23.89 -49.06 -6.17
CA SER A 562 -25.12 -48.26 -6.16
C SER A 562 -25.64 -48.05 -7.58
N ARG A 563 -26.97 -48.06 -7.74
CA ARG A 563 -27.63 -47.86 -9.05
C ARG A 563 -27.71 -46.39 -9.49
N GLY A 564 -26.96 -45.51 -8.83
CA GLY A 564 -26.90 -44.07 -9.05
C GLY A 564 -26.21 -43.36 -7.87
N LEU A 565 -26.05 -42.04 -7.94
CA LEU A 565 -25.63 -41.20 -6.82
C LEU A 565 -26.77 -41.15 -5.78
N PRO A 566 -26.61 -41.74 -4.59
CA PRO A 566 -27.62 -41.66 -3.56
C PRO A 566 -27.53 -40.33 -2.81
N ILE A 567 -28.67 -39.66 -2.68
CA ILE A 567 -28.88 -38.48 -1.86
C ILE A 567 -29.95 -38.83 -0.83
N TRP A 568 -29.55 -38.99 0.42
CA TRP A 568 -30.43 -39.47 1.48
C TRP A 568 -31.38 -38.38 2.00
N SER A 569 -32.58 -38.80 2.39
CA SER A 569 -33.49 -37.98 3.19
C SER A 569 -32.84 -37.64 4.54
N PRO A 570 -33.29 -36.59 5.25
CA PRO A 570 -32.74 -36.23 6.56
C PRO A 570 -32.74 -37.39 7.56
N THR A 571 -33.78 -38.23 7.56
CA THR A 571 -33.87 -39.46 8.35
C THR A 571 -33.04 -40.63 7.84
N GLY A 572 -32.58 -40.60 6.59
CA GLY A 572 -31.88 -41.70 5.94
C GLY A 572 -32.80 -42.84 5.46
N GLU A 573 -34.12 -42.76 5.68
CA GLU A 573 -35.07 -43.82 5.27
C GLU A 573 -35.20 -43.97 3.74
N TYR A 574 -35.01 -42.87 3.00
CA TYR A 574 -35.13 -42.83 1.54
C TYR A 574 -33.89 -42.26 0.89
N THR A 575 -33.70 -42.57 -0.38
CA THR A 575 -32.67 -41.97 -1.24
C THR A 575 -33.26 -41.45 -2.54
N LEU A 576 -32.71 -40.35 -3.05
CA LEU A 576 -32.85 -39.95 -4.44
C LEU A 576 -31.62 -40.45 -5.19
N LEU A 577 -31.82 -41.30 -6.19
CA LEU A 577 -30.77 -41.95 -6.96
C LEU A 577 -30.65 -41.28 -8.33
N THR A 578 -29.56 -40.56 -8.54
CA THR A 578 -29.27 -39.92 -9.84
C THR A 578 -28.43 -40.84 -10.70
N SER A 579 -28.90 -41.17 -11.90
CA SER A 579 -28.20 -42.04 -12.84
C SER A 579 -28.39 -41.56 -14.28
N PHE A 580 -27.64 -42.15 -15.22
CA PHE A 580 -27.86 -41.89 -16.65
C PHE A 580 -29.27 -42.28 -17.13
N GLN A 581 -29.99 -43.14 -16.39
CA GLN A 581 -31.37 -43.54 -16.70
C GLN A 581 -32.42 -42.52 -16.19
N GLY A 582 -31.98 -41.49 -15.46
CA GLY A 582 -32.81 -40.50 -14.80
C GLY A 582 -32.78 -40.62 -13.27
N LEU A 583 -33.72 -39.93 -12.65
CA LEU A 583 -33.93 -39.82 -11.21
C LEU A 583 -34.87 -40.93 -10.72
N HIS A 584 -34.49 -41.56 -9.61
CA HIS A 584 -35.27 -42.62 -8.99
C HIS A 584 -35.38 -42.39 -7.48
N LEU A 585 -36.47 -42.87 -6.90
CA LEU A 585 -36.60 -43.04 -5.47
C LEU A 585 -35.99 -44.38 -5.10
N GLY A 586 -35.19 -44.40 -4.04
CA GLY A 586 -34.66 -45.59 -3.42
C GLY A 586 -34.94 -45.64 -1.93
N ASP A 587 -34.66 -46.79 -1.33
CA ASP A 587 -34.64 -46.95 0.13
C ASP A 587 -33.34 -46.38 0.74
N GLY A 588 -33.22 -46.42 2.06
CA GLY A 588 -32.03 -45.96 2.78
C GLY A 588 -30.73 -46.69 2.43
N LEU A 589 -30.82 -47.87 1.81
CA LEU A 589 -29.68 -48.65 1.32
C LEU A 589 -29.33 -48.34 -0.15
N GLY A 590 -30.02 -47.39 -0.77
CA GLY A 590 -29.82 -47.01 -2.17
C GLY A 590 -30.38 -48.00 -3.18
N GLN A 591 -31.28 -48.91 -2.77
CA GLN A 591 -31.99 -49.79 -3.69
C GLN A 591 -33.17 -49.07 -4.32
N ARG A 592 -33.32 -49.19 -5.64
CA ARG A 592 -34.38 -48.52 -6.41
C ARG A 592 -35.77 -49.04 -6.01
N LEU A 593 -36.63 -48.14 -5.55
CA LEU A 593 -38.04 -48.38 -5.25
C LEU A 593 -38.93 -48.00 -6.43
N ALA A 594 -38.76 -46.80 -6.97
CA ALA A 594 -39.59 -46.26 -8.05
C ALA A 594 -38.78 -45.36 -8.99
N ARG A 595 -39.17 -45.27 -10.25
CA ARG A 595 -38.67 -44.23 -11.16
C ARG A 595 -39.47 -42.96 -10.93
N LEU A 596 -38.77 -41.83 -10.78
CA LEU A 596 -39.39 -40.52 -10.63
C LEU A 596 -39.50 -39.90 -12.03
N GLU A 597 -38.46 -39.21 -12.51
CA GLU A 597 -38.41 -38.70 -13.88
C GLU A 597 -36.98 -38.40 -14.35
N SER A 598 -36.80 -37.54 -15.35
CA SER A 598 -35.49 -37.05 -15.77
C SER A 598 -35.19 -35.72 -15.06
N GLY A 599 -34.20 -35.70 -14.19
CA GLY A 599 -33.79 -34.53 -13.44
C GLY A 599 -32.33 -34.60 -12.99
N THR A 600 -31.78 -33.45 -12.62
CA THR A 600 -30.42 -33.29 -12.10
C THR A 600 -30.45 -32.58 -10.74
N LEU A 601 -29.36 -32.67 -9.98
CA LEU A 601 -29.21 -32.02 -8.66
C LEU A 601 -30.41 -32.26 -7.73
N PRO A 602 -30.73 -33.52 -7.39
CA PRO A 602 -31.81 -33.78 -6.44
C PRO A 602 -31.44 -33.31 -5.04
N PHE A 603 -32.47 -32.99 -4.26
CA PHE A 603 -32.34 -32.54 -2.88
C PHE A 603 -33.57 -32.91 -2.06
N TRP A 604 -33.42 -32.93 -0.74
CA TRP A 604 -34.53 -33.09 0.19
C TRP A 604 -34.85 -31.76 0.88
N LEU A 605 -36.14 -31.47 1.02
CA LEU A 605 -36.66 -30.36 1.83
C LEU A 605 -37.09 -30.84 3.23
N ALA A 606 -37.61 -32.06 3.30
CA ALA A 606 -38.03 -32.77 4.51
C ALA A 606 -38.00 -34.28 4.23
N ASP A 607 -38.39 -35.12 5.18
CA ASP A 607 -38.39 -36.59 4.99
C ASP A 607 -39.34 -37.06 3.88
N ASP A 608 -40.43 -36.33 3.65
CA ASP A 608 -41.44 -36.65 2.65
C ASP A 608 -41.51 -35.63 1.50
N TRP A 609 -40.61 -34.63 1.48
CA TRP A 609 -40.53 -33.63 0.41
C TRP A 609 -39.15 -33.59 -0.21
N TYR A 610 -39.13 -33.65 -1.53
CA TYR A 610 -37.91 -33.59 -2.32
C TYR A 610 -38.05 -32.62 -3.48
N GLY A 611 -36.92 -32.32 -4.11
CA GLY A 611 -36.90 -31.60 -5.37
C GLY A 611 -35.67 -31.92 -6.21
N TYR A 612 -35.65 -31.36 -7.41
CA TYR A 612 -34.56 -31.49 -8.38
C TYR A 612 -34.70 -30.43 -9.47
N LEU A 613 -33.66 -30.26 -10.28
CA LEU A 613 -33.70 -29.45 -11.49
C LEU A 613 -34.16 -30.29 -12.67
N ARG A 614 -35.23 -29.87 -13.34
CA ARG A 614 -35.73 -30.47 -14.57
C ARG A 614 -35.32 -29.63 -15.78
N PRO A 615 -34.62 -30.21 -16.78
CA PRO A 615 -34.37 -29.52 -18.03
C PRO A 615 -35.70 -29.36 -18.80
N LEU A 616 -36.07 -28.11 -19.13
CA LEU A 616 -37.27 -27.77 -19.89
C LEU A 616 -36.98 -27.75 -21.40
N ARG A 617 -35.88 -27.10 -21.78
CA ARG A 617 -35.51 -26.88 -23.17
C ARG A 617 -34.00 -26.79 -23.31
N LEU A 618 -33.47 -27.46 -24.33
CA LEU A 618 -32.08 -27.28 -24.76
C LEU A 618 -32.00 -26.08 -25.71
N ILE A 619 -31.08 -25.17 -25.42
CA ILE A 619 -30.75 -23.99 -26.20
C ILE A 619 -29.35 -24.25 -26.78
N ASN A 620 -29.25 -24.30 -28.12
CA ASN A 620 -27.97 -24.42 -28.81
C ASN A 620 -27.59 -23.05 -29.36
N GLU A 621 -26.58 -22.41 -28.77
CA GLU A 621 -26.04 -21.13 -29.24
C GLU A 621 -24.52 -21.20 -29.34
N GLY A 622 -23.98 -20.93 -30.53
CA GLY A 622 -22.53 -20.94 -30.75
C GLY A 622 -21.84 -22.29 -30.52
N GLY A 623 -22.59 -23.41 -30.54
CA GLY A 623 -22.07 -24.74 -30.22
C GLY A 623 -22.07 -25.09 -28.74
N VAL A 624 -22.53 -24.18 -27.87
CA VAL A 624 -22.74 -24.44 -26.44
C VAL A 624 -24.20 -24.85 -26.23
N MET A 625 -24.40 -26.02 -25.63
CA MET A 625 -25.72 -26.53 -25.24
C MET A 625 -26.04 -26.05 -23.83
N LEU A 626 -26.93 -25.07 -23.72
CA LEU A 626 -27.49 -24.61 -22.45
C LEU A 626 -28.84 -25.30 -22.23
N SER A 627 -29.21 -25.50 -20.97
CA SER A 627 -30.55 -26.00 -20.63
C SER A 627 -31.28 -24.94 -19.83
N GLU A 628 -32.44 -24.53 -20.31
CA GLU A 628 -33.43 -23.90 -19.44
C GLU A 628 -33.89 -24.96 -18.43
N THR A 629 -33.93 -24.61 -17.15
CA THR A 629 -34.20 -25.53 -16.04
C THR A 629 -35.30 -24.95 -15.16
N ALA A 630 -36.08 -25.85 -14.56
CA ALA A 630 -37.06 -25.52 -13.52
C ALA A 630 -36.77 -26.33 -12.26
N VAL A 631 -37.02 -25.75 -11.09
CA VAL A 631 -37.05 -26.49 -9.83
C VAL A 631 -38.37 -27.23 -9.76
N VAL A 632 -38.32 -28.56 -9.63
CA VAL A 632 -39.49 -29.37 -9.31
C VAL A 632 -39.46 -29.70 -7.83
N LEU A 633 -40.56 -29.45 -7.13
CA LEU A 633 -40.79 -29.83 -5.75
C LEU A 633 -41.91 -30.86 -5.71
N ALA A 634 -41.69 -31.98 -5.03
CA ALA A 634 -42.63 -33.07 -4.98
C ALA A 634 -42.71 -33.68 -3.59
N ARG A 635 -43.87 -34.23 -3.26
CA ARG A 635 -44.11 -34.95 -2.00
C ARG A 635 -44.21 -36.45 -2.26
N LEU A 636 -43.67 -37.27 -1.36
CA LEU A 636 -43.89 -38.72 -1.38
C LEU A 636 -45.34 -39.04 -0.99
N ASP A 637 -45.99 -39.96 -1.73
CA ASP A 637 -47.37 -40.38 -1.48
C ASP A 637 -47.52 -41.89 -1.17
N GLY A 638 -46.44 -42.52 -0.69
CA GLY A 638 -46.41 -43.93 -0.30
C GLY A 638 -46.35 -44.92 -1.48
N GLN A 639 -46.60 -44.49 -2.72
CA GLN A 639 -46.40 -45.30 -3.93
C GLN A 639 -45.41 -44.69 -4.95
N GLY A 640 -44.99 -43.44 -4.77
CA GLY A 640 -43.94 -42.84 -5.58
C GLY A 640 -43.99 -41.30 -5.55
N ALA A 641 -44.04 -40.71 -6.74
CA ALA A 641 -44.14 -39.26 -6.92
C ALA A 641 -45.58 -38.78 -6.70
N GLY A 642 -45.80 -38.04 -5.62
CA GLY A 642 -47.06 -37.32 -5.37
C GLY A 642 -47.16 -36.03 -6.18
N ARG A 643 -47.95 -35.07 -5.68
CA ARG A 643 -48.19 -33.79 -6.37
C ARG A 643 -46.89 -33.01 -6.58
N GLU A 644 -46.62 -32.65 -7.82
CA GLU A 644 -45.50 -31.79 -8.23
C GLU A 644 -45.88 -30.30 -8.24
N GLU A 645 -44.94 -29.46 -7.84
CA GLU A 645 -44.89 -28.02 -8.08
C GLU A 645 -43.66 -27.71 -8.92
N VAL A 646 -43.84 -26.93 -9.98
CA VAL A 646 -42.78 -26.62 -10.96
C VAL A 646 -42.54 -25.12 -10.92
N LEU A 647 -41.31 -24.72 -10.63
CA LEU A 647 -40.90 -23.33 -10.49
C LEU A 647 -39.85 -23.02 -11.55
N THR A 648 -40.22 -22.22 -12.55
CA THR A 648 -39.27 -21.71 -13.54
C THR A 648 -38.42 -20.59 -12.94
N ALA A 649 -37.29 -20.27 -13.58
CA ALA A 649 -36.50 -19.10 -13.22
C ALA A 649 -37.35 -17.80 -13.24
N ALA A 650 -38.32 -17.70 -14.16
CA ALA A 650 -39.25 -16.57 -14.21
C ALA A 650 -40.20 -16.52 -13.01
N ASP A 651 -40.68 -17.67 -12.53
CA ASP A 651 -41.54 -17.75 -11.33
C ASP A 651 -40.76 -17.34 -10.08
N ILE A 652 -39.50 -17.80 -9.96
CA ILE A 652 -38.60 -17.44 -8.86
C ILE A 652 -38.31 -15.94 -8.86
N LEU A 653 -37.95 -15.36 -10.02
CA LEU A 653 -37.69 -13.92 -10.14
C LEU A 653 -38.94 -13.07 -9.90
N ALA A 654 -40.12 -13.55 -10.26
CA ALA A 654 -41.38 -12.86 -9.97
C ALA A 654 -41.68 -12.79 -8.45
N ALA A 655 -41.09 -13.68 -7.65
CA ALA A 655 -41.19 -13.66 -6.20
C ALA A 655 -40.18 -12.71 -5.52
N VAL A 656 -39.21 -12.17 -6.27
CA VAL A 656 -38.24 -11.17 -5.77
C VAL A 656 -38.79 -9.76 -5.98
N PRO A 657 -38.72 -8.85 -4.98
CA PRO A 657 -39.15 -7.47 -5.15
C PRO A 657 -38.46 -6.79 -6.36
N PRO A 658 -39.20 -6.21 -7.33
CA PRO A 658 -38.60 -5.68 -8.57
C PRO A 658 -37.55 -4.58 -8.35
N LEU A 659 -37.68 -3.82 -7.27
CA LEU A 659 -36.72 -2.77 -6.89
C LEU A 659 -35.38 -3.33 -6.40
N SER A 660 -35.38 -4.55 -5.88
CA SER A 660 -34.18 -5.27 -5.45
C SER A 660 -33.46 -5.93 -6.61
N LEU A 661 -34.12 -6.10 -7.76
CA LEU A 661 -33.51 -6.68 -8.96
C LEU A 661 -32.68 -5.62 -9.72
N PRO A 662 -31.47 -5.95 -10.18
CA PRO A 662 -30.68 -5.13 -11.08
C PRO A 662 -31.35 -5.01 -12.45
N GLU A 663 -30.98 -3.98 -13.22
CA GLU A 663 -31.63 -3.65 -14.50
C GLU A 663 -31.78 -4.84 -15.47
N PRO A 664 -30.76 -5.70 -15.68
CA PRO A 664 -30.88 -6.82 -16.62
C PRO A 664 -32.01 -7.79 -16.23
N LEU A 665 -32.16 -8.09 -14.94
CA LEU A 665 -33.21 -8.96 -14.42
C LEU A 665 -34.57 -8.26 -14.38
N ARG A 666 -34.59 -6.97 -14.02
CA ARG A 666 -35.82 -6.17 -13.92
C ARG A 666 -36.51 -6.00 -15.27
N TYR A 667 -35.73 -5.73 -16.32
CA TYR A 667 -36.24 -5.50 -17.67
C TYR A 667 -36.28 -6.78 -18.53
N ARG A 668 -35.87 -7.93 -17.96
CA ARG A 668 -35.81 -9.24 -18.65
C ARG A 668 -35.06 -9.16 -19.98
N THR A 669 -33.95 -8.41 -20.00
CA THR A 669 -33.14 -8.23 -21.21
C THR A 669 -32.27 -9.45 -21.52
N ALA A 670 -32.15 -10.39 -20.58
CA ALA A 670 -31.49 -11.66 -20.73
C ALA A 670 -32.32 -12.80 -20.13
N GLN A 671 -32.16 -14.02 -20.69
CA GLN A 671 -32.82 -15.21 -20.17
C GLN A 671 -32.06 -15.73 -18.94
N PRO A 672 -32.74 -15.87 -17.79
CA PRO A 672 -32.14 -16.44 -16.58
C PRO A 672 -32.07 -17.96 -16.68
N LEU A 673 -30.95 -18.53 -16.23
CA LEU A 673 -30.70 -19.96 -16.20
C LEU A 673 -30.33 -20.39 -14.77
N LEU A 674 -30.98 -21.44 -14.26
CA LEU A 674 -30.67 -22.02 -12.96
C LEU A 674 -29.67 -23.17 -13.14
N ASP A 675 -28.58 -23.15 -12.38
CA ASP A 675 -27.50 -24.13 -12.57
C ASP A 675 -27.15 -24.93 -11.31
N THR A 676 -27.23 -24.32 -10.13
CA THR A 676 -27.06 -25.01 -8.85
C THR A 676 -27.99 -24.46 -7.78
N LEU A 677 -28.23 -25.27 -6.76
CA LEU A 677 -29.00 -24.88 -5.59
C LEU A 677 -28.53 -25.66 -4.36
N VAL A 678 -28.74 -25.06 -3.20
CA VAL A 678 -28.64 -25.75 -1.90
C VAL A 678 -29.88 -25.46 -1.06
N VAL A 679 -30.24 -26.41 -0.20
CA VAL A 679 -31.41 -26.29 0.68
C VAL A 679 -30.95 -25.95 2.08
N HIS A 680 -31.53 -24.92 2.67
CA HIS A 680 -31.39 -24.60 4.10
C HIS A 680 -32.22 -25.58 4.94
N PRO A 681 -31.62 -26.55 5.63
CA PRO A 681 -32.39 -27.60 6.29
C PRO A 681 -33.40 -27.08 7.33
N PRO A 682 -33.06 -26.09 8.19
CA PRO A 682 -33.99 -25.58 9.20
C PRO A 682 -35.26 -24.91 8.65
N THR A 683 -35.20 -24.28 7.47
CA THR A 683 -36.34 -23.47 6.96
C THR A 683 -36.93 -23.98 5.65
N GLY A 684 -36.27 -24.93 4.99
CA GLY A 684 -36.60 -25.36 3.62
C GLY A 684 -36.39 -24.26 2.57
N THR A 685 -35.62 -23.22 2.89
CA THR A 685 -35.28 -22.16 1.93
C THR A 685 -34.33 -22.71 0.87
N LEU A 686 -34.60 -22.43 -0.39
CA LEU A 686 -33.73 -22.74 -1.51
C LEU A 686 -32.79 -21.57 -1.77
N TYR A 687 -31.49 -21.78 -1.71
CA TYR A 687 -30.51 -20.83 -2.23
C TYR A 687 -30.13 -21.24 -3.63
N LEU A 688 -30.56 -20.44 -4.60
CA LEU A 688 -30.50 -20.72 -6.02
C LEU A 688 -29.42 -19.85 -6.64
N ARG A 689 -28.57 -20.47 -7.46
CA ARG A 689 -27.67 -19.75 -8.33
C ARG A 689 -28.32 -19.57 -9.70
N LEU A 690 -28.30 -18.34 -10.16
CA LEU A 690 -28.91 -17.92 -11.40
C LEU A 690 -27.88 -17.13 -12.19
N HIS A 691 -27.60 -17.55 -13.42
CA HIS A 691 -26.78 -16.76 -14.35
C HIS A 691 -27.64 -16.25 -15.49
N LEU A 692 -27.26 -15.10 -16.04
CA LEU A 692 -27.91 -14.55 -17.20
C LEU A 692 -27.19 -15.01 -18.46
N HIS A 693 -27.96 -15.47 -19.44
CA HIS A 693 -27.40 -15.84 -20.72
C HIS A 693 -26.65 -14.66 -21.37
N ASN A 694 -25.44 -14.91 -21.86
CA ASN A 694 -24.51 -13.91 -22.43
C ASN A 694 -24.07 -12.79 -21.48
N GLN A 695 -24.19 -12.96 -20.17
CA GLN A 695 -23.69 -12.02 -19.17
C GLN A 695 -22.75 -12.74 -18.20
N PRO A 696 -21.65 -12.10 -17.75
CA PRO A 696 -20.75 -12.69 -16.76
C PRO A 696 -21.34 -12.67 -15.34
N GLU A 697 -22.46 -11.97 -15.13
CA GLU A 697 -23.08 -11.83 -13.82
C GLU A 697 -23.84 -13.09 -13.39
N THR A 698 -23.54 -13.51 -12.17
CA THR A 698 -24.25 -14.53 -11.42
C THR A 698 -24.97 -13.90 -10.23
N TYR A 699 -26.16 -14.39 -9.93
CA TYR A 699 -27.04 -13.95 -8.85
C TYR A 699 -27.34 -15.10 -7.91
N ILE A 700 -27.31 -14.83 -6.60
CA ILE A 700 -27.75 -15.78 -5.58
C ILE A 700 -29.08 -15.32 -5.01
N ILE A 701 -30.09 -16.17 -5.14
CA ILE A 701 -31.47 -15.88 -4.73
C ILE A 701 -31.86 -16.85 -3.61
N ALA A 702 -32.33 -16.31 -2.49
CA ALA A 702 -33.05 -17.09 -1.49
C ALA A 702 -34.52 -17.17 -1.92
N TYR A 703 -35.07 -18.38 -2.01
CA TYR A 703 -36.47 -18.61 -2.34
C TYR A 703 -37.10 -19.53 -1.30
N GLN A 704 -38.19 -19.10 -0.68
CA GLN A 704 -38.92 -19.88 0.32
C GLN A 704 -40.19 -20.46 -0.30
N PRO A 705 -40.24 -21.78 -0.57
CA PRO A 705 -41.38 -22.39 -1.26
C PRO A 705 -42.71 -22.20 -0.53
N ALA A 706 -42.70 -22.36 0.81
CA ALA A 706 -43.90 -22.27 1.63
C ALA A 706 -44.61 -20.91 1.53
N THR A 707 -43.85 -19.82 1.41
CA THR A 707 -44.40 -18.46 1.34
C THR A 707 -44.37 -17.87 -0.06
N ARG A 708 -43.74 -18.56 -1.02
CA ARG A 708 -43.42 -18.07 -2.37
C ARG A 708 -42.80 -16.67 -2.36
N ARG A 709 -41.82 -16.48 -1.48
CA ARG A 709 -41.05 -15.23 -1.37
C ARG A 709 -39.63 -15.46 -1.84
N GLY A 710 -39.14 -14.54 -2.67
CA GLY A 710 -37.77 -14.50 -3.15
C GLY A 710 -37.03 -13.28 -2.62
N GLU A 711 -35.73 -13.42 -2.41
CA GLU A 711 -34.82 -12.35 -2.04
C GLU A 711 -33.52 -12.50 -2.82
N LEU A 712 -33.06 -11.41 -3.45
CA LEU A 712 -31.73 -11.37 -4.04
C LEU A 712 -30.73 -11.11 -2.91
N LEU A 713 -29.86 -12.09 -2.64
CA LEU A 713 -28.86 -11.96 -1.58
C LEU A 713 -27.64 -11.16 -2.05
N PHE A 714 -27.09 -11.52 -3.21
CA PHE A 714 -25.95 -10.80 -3.82
C PHE A 714 -25.74 -11.19 -5.29
N SER A 715 -24.84 -10.47 -5.96
CA SER A 715 -24.36 -10.78 -7.30
C SER A 715 -22.84 -10.74 -7.40
N THR A 716 -22.28 -11.44 -8.38
CA THR A 716 -20.85 -11.40 -8.69
C THR A 716 -20.61 -11.60 -10.19
N THR A 717 -19.53 -11.00 -10.71
CA THR A 717 -19.05 -11.19 -12.09
C THR A 717 -17.98 -12.27 -12.19
N ALA A 718 -17.51 -12.78 -11.06
CA ALA A 718 -16.57 -13.90 -11.01
C ALA A 718 -17.31 -15.21 -11.35
N ALA A 719 -16.64 -16.12 -12.05
CA ALA A 719 -17.19 -17.43 -12.41
C ALA A 719 -17.52 -18.19 -11.11
N PRO A 720 -18.79 -18.49 -10.84
CA PRO A 720 -19.17 -19.05 -9.56
C PRO A 720 -18.69 -20.49 -9.43
N GLY A 721 -18.08 -20.78 -8.29
CA GLY A 721 -17.74 -22.11 -7.81
C GLY A 721 -18.89 -22.74 -7.02
N ARG A 722 -18.54 -23.38 -5.90
CA ARG A 722 -19.44 -24.18 -5.08
C ARG A 722 -20.27 -23.31 -4.15
N LEU A 723 -21.55 -23.65 -4.03
CA LEU A 723 -22.46 -23.15 -3.02
C LEU A 723 -22.58 -24.22 -1.91
N ALA A 724 -22.41 -23.84 -0.65
CA ALA A 724 -22.45 -24.77 0.47
C ALA A 724 -23.07 -24.12 1.72
N ILE A 725 -23.76 -24.91 2.53
CA ILE A 725 -24.34 -24.50 3.81
C ILE A 725 -23.57 -25.16 4.94
N SER A 726 -23.30 -24.44 6.03
CA SER A 726 -22.65 -25.00 7.21
C SER A 726 -23.56 -26.04 7.90
N PRO A 727 -23.02 -26.98 8.68
CA PRO A 727 -23.81 -28.05 9.32
C PRO A 727 -25.07 -27.60 10.09
N SER A 728 -25.02 -26.46 10.79
CA SER A 728 -26.15 -25.89 11.55
C SER A 728 -27.19 -25.17 10.68
N GLY A 729 -26.86 -24.92 9.42
CA GLY A 729 -27.64 -24.06 8.53
C GLY A 729 -27.29 -22.58 8.61
N ARG A 730 -26.49 -22.14 9.59
CA ARG A 730 -26.25 -20.71 9.83
C ARG A 730 -25.57 -20.00 8.67
N TRP A 731 -24.57 -20.61 8.06
CA TRP A 731 -23.74 -19.96 7.06
C TRP A 731 -24.05 -20.47 5.66
N LEU A 732 -24.16 -19.55 4.71
CA LEU A 732 -24.11 -19.86 3.28
C LEU A 732 -22.77 -19.39 2.74
N THR A 733 -22.02 -20.29 2.12
CA THR A 733 -20.74 -19.98 1.48
C THR A 733 -20.85 -20.10 -0.03
N LEU A 734 -20.25 -19.16 -0.76
CA LEU A 734 -20.05 -19.23 -2.21
C LEU A 734 -18.57 -19.02 -2.50
N THR A 735 -17.97 -19.94 -3.26
CA THR A 735 -16.69 -19.67 -3.93
C THR A 735 -16.94 -19.10 -5.32
N ALA A 736 -16.09 -18.17 -5.79
CA ALA A 736 -16.16 -17.62 -7.14
C ALA A 736 -14.75 -17.26 -7.63
N PHE A 737 -14.50 -17.36 -8.92
CA PHE A 737 -13.15 -17.26 -9.50
C PHE A 737 -13.10 -16.22 -10.62
N ALA A 738 -12.15 -15.29 -10.53
CA ALA A 738 -11.84 -14.36 -11.60
C ALA A 738 -10.49 -14.73 -12.21
N PRO A 739 -10.36 -14.87 -13.55
CA PRO A 739 -9.08 -15.17 -14.17
C PRO A 739 -8.09 -14.02 -13.99
N THR A 740 -6.81 -14.34 -13.78
CA THR A 740 -5.69 -13.39 -13.73
C THR A 740 -4.61 -13.78 -14.74
N SER A 741 -3.57 -12.97 -14.90
CA SER A 741 -2.40 -13.32 -15.73
C SER A 741 -1.65 -14.54 -15.19
N GLU A 742 -1.68 -14.78 -13.88
CA GLU A 742 -0.90 -15.81 -13.19
C GLU A 742 -1.74 -16.98 -12.66
N GLY A 743 -3.06 -16.94 -12.83
CA GLY A 743 -3.95 -18.02 -12.40
C GLY A 743 -5.38 -17.54 -12.20
N HIS A 744 -5.87 -17.68 -10.97
CA HIS A 744 -7.23 -17.33 -10.60
C HIS A 744 -7.24 -16.57 -9.27
N ARG A 745 -7.97 -15.47 -9.24
CA ARG A 745 -8.38 -14.83 -7.99
C ARG A 745 -9.64 -15.50 -7.47
N ALA A 746 -9.53 -16.24 -6.39
CA ALA A 746 -10.65 -16.83 -5.69
C ALA A 746 -11.29 -15.82 -4.73
N HIS A 747 -12.62 -15.79 -4.71
CA HIS A 747 -13.45 -15.05 -3.80
C HIS A 747 -14.27 -16.03 -2.99
N LEU A 748 -14.24 -15.89 -1.68
CA LEU A 748 -15.09 -16.61 -0.76
C LEU A 748 -16.07 -15.63 -0.13
N TYR A 749 -17.35 -15.83 -0.39
CA TYR A 749 -18.43 -15.12 0.27
C TYR A 749 -18.96 -15.99 1.38
N ALA A 750 -19.02 -15.48 2.61
CA ALA A 750 -19.66 -16.13 3.74
C ALA A 750 -20.83 -15.25 4.20
N LEU A 751 -22.05 -15.76 4.10
CA LEU A 751 -23.28 -15.08 4.47
C LEU A 751 -23.78 -15.64 5.80
N ASP A 752 -23.85 -14.79 6.82
CA ASP A 752 -24.52 -15.11 8.08
C ASP A 752 -26.03 -15.00 7.86
N LEU A 753 -26.70 -16.14 7.70
CA LEU A 753 -28.14 -16.20 7.41
C LEU A 753 -28.99 -15.77 8.62
N ALA A 754 -28.43 -15.79 9.83
CA ALA A 754 -29.12 -15.32 11.04
C ALA A 754 -29.05 -13.79 11.18
N GLU A 755 -27.91 -13.19 10.83
CA GLU A 755 -27.68 -11.74 10.97
C GLU A 755 -27.87 -10.95 9.65
N GLY A 756 -28.02 -11.64 8.51
CA GLY A 756 -28.12 -11.01 7.18
C GLY A 756 -26.84 -10.30 6.73
N ARG A 757 -25.67 -10.73 7.25
CA ARG A 757 -24.37 -10.10 6.97
C ARG A 757 -23.59 -10.90 5.96
N THR A 758 -22.90 -10.23 5.06
CA THR A 758 -22.01 -10.86 4.06
C THR A 758 -20.57 -10.47 4.34
N TYR A 759 -19.71 -11.46 4.40
CA TYR A 759 -18.26 -11.32 4.49
C TYR A 759 -17.64 -11.79 3.18
N ARG A 760 -16.60 -11.09 2.72
CA ARG A 760 -15.88 -11.43 1.49
C ARG A 760 -14.40 -11.57 1.80
N TYR A 761 -13.83 -12.69 1.36
CA TYR A 761 -12.42 -12.98 1.42
C TYR A 761 -11.88 -13.21 0.02
N THR A 762 -10.60 -12.93 -0.18
CA THR A 762 -9.91 -13.12 -1.45
C THR A 762 -8.65 -13.94 -1.22
N ALA A 763 -8.37 -14.85 -2.15
CA ALA A 763 -7.20 -15.71 -2.20
C ALA A 763 -6.66 -15.72 -3.63
N GLU A 764 -5.34 -15.64 -3.80
CA GLU A 764 -4.70 -15.82 -5.12
C GLU A 764 -4.32 -17.28 -5.29
N LEU A 765 -4.78 -17.88 -6.39
CA LEU A 765 -4.54 -19.26 -6.74
C LEU A 765 -3.69 -19.32 -8.01
N GLY A 766 -2.62 -20.12 -7.98
CA GLY A 766 -1.78 -20.34 -9.16
C GLY A 766 -2.53 -21.05 -10.30
N ARG A 767 -1.96 -21.03 -11.52
CA ARG A 767 -2.57 -21.64 -12.73
C ARG A 767 -2.94 -23.12 -12.61
N GLU A 768 -2.25 -23.85 -11.74
CA GLU A 768 -2.46 -25.28 -11.52
C GLU A 768 -3.53 -25.56 -10.45
N ALA A 769 -4.11 -24.51 -9.84
CA ALA A 769 -5.14 -24.68 -8.83
C ALA A 769 -6.43 -25.24 -9.44
N ASP A 770 -6.92 -26.33 -8.86
CA ASP A 770 -8.18 -26.93 -9.23
C ASP A 770 -9.34 -26.12 -8.62
N THR A 771 -9.82 -25.13 -9.37
CA THR A 771 -10.94 -24.27 -8.96
C THR A 771 -12.23 -25.04 -8.71
N ALA A 772 -12.41 -26.25 -9.27
CA ALA A 772 -13.59 -27.07 -8.99
C ALA A 772 -13.56 -27.66 -7.57
N ASN A 773 -12.36 -27.84 -7.01
CA ASN A 773 -12.10 -28.50 -5.74
C ASN A 773 -11.66 -27.55 -4.62
N TRP A 774 -11.43 -26.27 -4.93
CA TRP A 774 -11.14 -25.24 -3.93
C TRP A 774 -12.39 -24.91 -3.11
N GLN A 775 -12.34 -25.24 -1.82
CA GLN A 775 -13.46 -25.09 -0.89
C GLN A 775 -12.98 -24.60 0.46
N ALA A 776 -13.87 -23.89 1.16
CA ALA A 776 -13.68 -23.54 2.54
C ALA A 776 -14.39 -24.57 3.44
N ASP A 777 -13.87 -24.75 4.64
CA ASP A 777 -14.40 -25.71 5.60
C ASP A 777 -14.65 -25.06 6.97
N TRP A 778 -15.74 -25.45 7.61
CA TRP A 778 -16.16 -24.88 8.90
C TRP A 778 -15.67 -25.75 10.03
N SER A 779 -15.21 -25.14 11.11
CA SER A 779 -14.99 -25.86 12.36
C SER A 779 -16.32 -26.39 12.89
N ALA A 780 -16.26 -27.45 13.72
CA ALA A 780 -17.44 -28.08 14.32
C ALA A 780 -18.32 -27.11 15.14
N ASP A 781 -17.73 -26.04 15.70
CA ASP A 781 -18.43 -24.98 16.43
C ASP A 781 -18.92 -23.81 15.54
N GLU A 782 -18.62 -23.89 14.24
CA GLU A 782 -18.89 -22.90 13.20
C GLU A 782 -18.46 -21.47 13.55
N GLN A 783 -17.47 -21.34 14.44
CA GLN A 783 -16.85 -20.06 14.73
C GLN A 783 -15.71 -19.75 13.76
N TRP A 784 -15.10 -20.79 13.18
CA TRP A 784 -13.94 -20.66 12.32
C TRP A 784 -14.20 -21.25 10.94
N LEU A 785 -13.70 -20.54 9.94
CA LEU A 785 -13.69 -20.93 8.54
C LEU A 785 -12.23 -21.05 8.11
N ILE A 786 -11.88 -22.16 7.45
CA ILE A 786 -10.57 -22.35 6.85
C ILE A 786 -10.66 -22.43 5.34
N PHE A 787 -9.71 -21.82 4.65
CA PHE A 787 -9.45 -22.00 3.22
C PHE A 787 -7.97 -21.73 2.95
N THR A 788 -7.49 -22.05 1.74
CA THR A 788 -6.08 -21.87 1.39
C THR A 788 -5.89 -20.93 0.22
N ASP A 789 -4.69 -20.40 0.10
CA ASP A 789 -4.16 -19.82 -1.13
C ASP A 789 -2.83 -20.48 -1.49
N GLU A 790 -2.06 -19.89 -2.41
CA GLU A 790 -0.78 -20.45 -2.83
C GLU A 790 0.27 -20.51 -1.69
N GLN A 791 0.17 -19.66 -0.67
CA GLN A 791 1.25 -19.43 0.30
C GLN A 791 0.84 -19.66 1.75
N SER A 792 -0.46 -19.75 2.02
CA SER A 792 -1.01 -19.73 3.37
C SER A 792 -2.35 -20.42 3.49
N ALA A 793 -2.65 -20.85 4.72
CA ALA A 793 -4.01 -21.17 5.15
C ALA A 793 -4.62 -19.97 5.87
N HIS A 794 -5.85 -19.64 5.54
CA HIS A 794 -6.61 -18.54 6.13
C HIS A 794 -7.56 -19.10 7.18
N LEU A 795 -7.34 -18.74 8.44
CA LEU A 795 -8.27 -18.94 9.54
C LEU A 795 -9.09 -17.67 9.75
N VAL A 796 -10.40 -17.77 9.59
CA VAL A 796 -11.29 -16.62 9.67
C VAL A 796 -12.37 -16.89 10.71
N ALA A 797 -12.60 -15.94 11.60
CA ALA A 797 -13.76 -15.92 12.47
C ALA A 797 -14.64 -14.70 12.11
N PRO A 798 -15.59 -14.86 11.17
CA PRO A 798 -16.27 -13.73 10.54
C PRO A 798 -17.01 -12.83 11.54
N ARG A 799 -17.66 -13.42 12.56
CA ARG A 799 -18.45 -12.68 13.56
C ARG A 799 -17.61 -11.77 14.44
N GLN A 800 -16.37 -12.17 14.71
CA GLN A 800 -15.42 -11.43 15.53
C GLN A 800 -14.56 -10.49 14.68
N ASN A 801 -14.81 -10.45 13.36
CA ASN A 801 -13.98 -9.72 12.39
C ASN A 801 -12.48 -10.06 12.57
N TYR A 802 -12.19 -11.34 12.81
CA TYR A 802 -10.84 -11.82 13.04
C TYR A 802 -10.37 -12.65 11.85
N HIS A 803 -9.15 -12.37 11.38
CA HIS A 803 -8.52 -13.08 10.28
C HIS A 803 -7.06 -13.34 10.61
N GLN A 804 -6.68 -14.61 10.54
CA GLN A 804 -5.32 -15.08 10.65
C GLN A 804 -4.89 -15.81 9.37
N ARG A 805 -3.73 -15.45 8.81
CA ARG A 805 -3.04 -16.19 7.74
C ARG A 805 -1.92 -16.98 8.41
N LEU A 806 -1.85 -18.26 8.09
CA LEU A 806 -0.83 -19.20 8.51
C LEU A 806 0.02 -19.50 7.28
N PHE A 807 1.17 -18.84 7.17
CA PHE A 807 2.09 -19.09 6.06
C PHE A 807 2.73 -20.47 6.19
N HIS A 808 2.94 -21.11 5.04
CA HIS A 808 3.64 -22.39 4.94
C HIS A 808 4.73 -22.32 3.87
N ASP A 809 5.66 -23.27 3.90
CA ASP A 809 6.77 -23.32 2.94
C ASP A 809 6.49 -24.26 1.75
N TYR A 810 5.26 -24.76 1.62
CA TYR A 810 4.80 -25.51 0.45
C TYR A 810 4.66 -24.62 -0.79
N LEU A 811 4.71 -25.23 -1.98
CA LEU A 811 4.52 -24.54 -3.25
C LEU A 811 3.09 -24.04 -3.40
N THR A 812 2.10 -24.90 -3.14
CA THR A 812 0.68 -24.52 -3.03
C THR A 812 -0.03 -25.49 -2.10
N CYS A 813 -1.05 -25.03 -1.38
CA CYS A 813 -2.00 -25.90 -0.71
C CYS A 813 -3.37 -25.71 -1.34
N GLY A 814 -3.89 -26.75 -1.97
CA GLY A 814 -5.15 -26.66 -2.73
C GLY A 814 -6.39 -26.77 -1.84
N GLN A 815 -6.27 -27.41 -0.68
CA GLN A 815 -7.39 -27.77 0.18
C GLN A 815 -6.99 -27.73 1.66
N ALA A 816 -7.97 -27.38 2.50
CA ALA A 816 -7.89 -27.44 3.95
C ALA A 816 -9.20 -27.99 4.51
N ALA A 817 -9.10 -28.69 5.63
CA ALA A 817 -10.25 -29.18 6.40
C ALA A 817 -9.97 -29.14 7.90
N TRP A 818 -11.02 -28.94 8.70
CA TRP A 818 -11.01 -29.16 10.15
C TRP A 818 -11.24 -30.64 10.44
N LEU A 819 -10.53 -31.15 11.44
CA LEU A 819 -10.57 -32.56 11.83
C LEU A 819 -10.68 -32.67 13.35
N ASN A 820 -11.52 -33.55 13.87
CA ASN A 820 -11.54 -33.89 15.28
C ASN A 820 -10.22 -34.56 15.69
N GLN A 821 -9.78 -34.30 16.92
CA GLN A 821 -8.59 -34.92 17.52
C GLN A 821 -8.89 -36.30 18.07
#